data_AF-A0A9R1HZJ1-F1
#
_entry.id   AF-A0A9R1HZJ1-F1
#
_cell.length_a   1.000
_cell.length_b   1.000
_cell.length_c   1.000
_cell.angle_alpha   90.00
_cell.angle_beta   90.00
_cell.angle_gamma   90.00
#
_symmetry.space_group_name_H-M   'P 1'
#
loop_
_entity.id
_entity.type
_entity.pdbx_description
1 polymer ?
#
loop_
_entity_poly.entity_id
_entity_poly.type
_entity_poly.pdbx_seq_one_letter_code
_entity_poly.pdbx_strand_id
1 'polypeptide(L)'
;MAPLALLCLACLLLLAPSRSSAAECGRNTSLAGHEADLRMSQHQLRGPVAVLDGCSFRVSSLDLLAGSADARWWRADGADLAALSRGSPAAPDPLNRTFASESLVFRLLPGLSWPLVPVLAAFDPLTSSLFGFVRLAASNSSSKAAAAASPTEEPTMFASCAQLSPRLRVRWTLREAANAIDVGLEAAVGSEYYMAFGWADPGRNVSMIGADVAVAGFTEEGLPFADDDFVTKYSECLLRGDGGAEDVCPDTFYDRRNGSTAGDASVNNTRLVYGHRRDGVSFVRFSRPLASPDKRYDVAVNATREMTVIWAIGLLRQPDLLRPYYLPLNHGAPAGTAYGFLTLNVSAATNGCPGPLDAEDKEDQGRIKAERQTPLVVTTGPALHYPNPPNPEKVLYINKKEAPLLKVERGVPVTFSVEAGHDVPLYIMSDAVGGNATARNMSEVIYAGNPTAEGVPATPTELVWLPDRNTPDLVYYQSLYDPKMGWKIQVVDGGLSDMYNNSVLLDDQQVTFFWTLSGDSINIAAHGEKKSGYIAIGFGGAMGNNYAYVGWVDGNDMGHVNSYWIDGKDGMSVHETHENLTYKRCLSENGMIIFEFTRPLTPSCSGRVECKNIDPSTPLNQPGNPTHGRPRPWAPDPNG
;
A
#
# COMPACT_ATOMS: atom_id res chain seq x y z
N MET A 1 -0.49 -17.49 -78.82
CA MET A 1 0.63 -18.31 -78.32
C MET A 1 0.33 -18.64 -76.86
N ALA A 2 0.21 -19.93 -76.53
CA ALA A 2 0.30 -20.46 -75.16
C ALA A 2 1.74 -20.23 -74.60
N PRO A 3 2.17 -20.71 -73.42
CA PRO A 3 1.55 -21.56 -72.38
C PRO A 3 1.87 -21.05 -70.93
N LEU A 4 1.38 -21.60 -69.79
CA LEU A 4 1.87 -22.72 -68.94
C LEU A 4 1.17 -22.45 -67.57
N ALA A 5 0.65 -23.37 -66.78
CA ALA A 5 1.33 -24.35 -65.93
C ALA A 5 0.23 -25.13 -65.17
N LEU A 6 0.16 -26.46 -65.34
CA LEU A 6 0.66 -27.52 -64.43
C LEU A 6 -0.32 -27.92 -63.30
N LEU A 7 -0.79 -29.17 -63.43
CA LEU A 7 -1.46 -30.00 -62.43
C LEU A 7 -0.73 -30.02 -61.08
N CYS A 8 -1.48 -30.14 -59.99
CA CYS A 8 -1.14 -31.13 -58.95
C CYS A 8 -2.34 -31.60 -58.12
N LEU A 9 -2.34 -32.92 -57.93
CA LEU A 9 -3.25 -33.85 -57.28
C LEU A 9 -3.85 -33.41 -55.94
N ALA A 10 -5.15 -33.67 -55.78
CA ALA A 10 -5.86 -33.66 -54.50
C ALA A 10 -5.53 -34.93 -53.68
N CYS A 11 -5.11 -34.74 -52.44
CA CYS A 11 -5.01 -35.80 -51.43
C CYS A 11 -5.78 -35.32 -50.19
N LEU A 12 -7.00 -35.83 -49.98
CA LEU A 12 -7.79 -35.61 -48.77
C LEU A 12 -7.17 -36.40 -47.62
N LEU A 13 -6.52 -35.71 -46.68
CA LEU A 13 -6.19 -36.23 -45.36
C LEU A 13 -7.27 -35.77 -44.37
N LEU A 14 -8.11 -36.71 -43.95
CA LEU A 14 -9.01 -36.59 -42.80
C LEU A 14 -8.16 -36.44 -41.52
N LEU A 15 -7.86 -35.19 -41.14
CA LEU A 15 -7.32 -34.89 -39.82
C LEU A 15 -8.49 -34.85 -38.82
N ALA A 16 -8.67 -35.95 -38.10
CA ALA A 16 -9.46 -35.95 -36.88
C ALA A 16 -8.88 -34.89 -35.90
N PRO A 17 -9.72 -34.16 -35.15
CA PRO A 17 -9.21 -33.29 -34.10
C PRO A 17 -8.49 -34.17 -33.08
N SER A 18 -7.19 -33.95 -32.91
CA SER A 18 -6.44 -34.48 -31.79
C SER A 18 -7.12 -33.97 -30.51
N ARG A 19 -7.88 -34.85 -29.85
CA ARG A 19 -8.26 -34.65 -28.46
C ARG A 19 -6.95 -34.51 -27.69
N SER A 20 -6.60 -33.28 -27.34
CA SER A 20 -5.57 -33.01 -26.35
C SER A 20 -5.97 -33.78 -25.10
N SER A 21 -5.26 -34.88 -24.83
CA SER A 21 -5.39 -35.57 -23.56
C SER A 21 -4.99 -34.55 -22.50
N ALA A 22 -5.95 -34.11 -21.68
CA ALA A 22 -5.62 -33.48 -20.41
C ALA A 22 -4.63 -34.42 -19.73
N ALA A 23 -3.38 -33.98 -19.59
CA ALA A 23 -2.33 -34.81 -19.01
C ALA A 23 -2.85 -35.34 -17.67
N GLU A 24 -2.92 -36.67 -17.53
CA GLU A 24 -3.32 -37.28 -16.27
C GLU A 24 -2.43 -36.70 -15.16
N CYS A 25 -3.05 -36.22 -14.09
CA CYS A 25 -2.40 -35.83 -12.84
C CYS A 25 -1.27 -36.82 -12.54
N GLY A 26 -0.02 -36.35 -12.48
CA GLY A 26 1.14 -37.23 -12.42
C GLY A 26 1.05 -38.20 -11.25
N ARG A 27 0.66 -39.45 -11.48
CA ARG A 27 0.24 -40.38 -10.41
C ARG A 27 1.34 -40.75 -9.40
N ASN A 28 2.60 -40.40 -9.67
CA ASN A 28 3.74 -40.64 -8.79
C ASN A 28 4.60 -39.37 -8.70
N THR A 29 4.42 -38.59 -7.63
CA THR A 29 5.36 -37.55 -7.22
C THR A 29 6.11 -38.01 -5.98
N SER A 30 7.43 -37.82 -5.94
CA SER A 30 8.23 -38.06 -4.73
C SER A 30 7.99 -37.01 -3.64
N LEU A 31 7.23 -35.96 -3.96
CA LEU A 31 6.92 -34.86 -3.04
C LEU A 31 5.60 -35.08 -2.29
N ALA A 32 4.84 -36.16 -2.54
CA ALA A 32 3.61 -36.42 -1.79
C ALA A 32 3.93 -36.55 -0.28
N GLY A 33 3.22 -35.80 0.55
CA GLY A 33 3.48 -35.68 1.98
C GLY A 33 4.61 -34.70 2.36
N HIS A 34 5.24 -34.03 1.38
CA HIS A 34 6.18 -32.96 1.67
C HIS A 34 5.41 -31.76 2.23
N GLU A 35 5.88 -31.26 3.37
CA GLU A 35 5.34 -30.09 4.05
C GLU A 35 6.43 -29.04 4.22
N ALA A 36 6.07 -27.78 4.00
CA ALA A 36 6.95 -26.64 4.23
C ALA A 36 6.13 -25.36 4.46
N ASP A 37 6.65 -24.48 5.31
CA ASP A 37 6.02 -23.21 5.62
C ASP A 37 6.20 -22.20 4.48
N LEU A 38 5.18 -21.37 4.26
CA LEU A 38 5.30 -20.22 3.37
C LEU A 38 6.23 -19.18 3.96
N ARG A 39 7.24 -18.80 3.18
CA ARG A 39 8.04 -17.62 3.46
C ARG A 39 7.26 -16.37 3.07
N MET A 40 6.82 -15.62 4.08
CA MET A 40 6.15 -14.33 3.87
C MET A 40 7.08 -13.35 3.15
N SER A 41 6.52 -12.61 2.18
CA SER A 41 7.13 -11.44 1.56
C SER A 41 6.27 -10.18 1.73
N GLN A 42 4.94 -10.29 1.60
CA GLN A 42 3.91 -9.25 1.81
C GLN A 42 2.53 -9.87 2.06
N HIS A 43 1.50 -9.02 2.14
CA HIS A 43 0.09 -9.35 2.33
C HIS A 43 -0.15 -10.22 3.57
N GLN A 44 0.74 -10.13 4.54
CA GLN A 44 0.74 -10.95 5.75
C GLN A 44 0.57 -12.47 5.47
N LEU A 45 1.08 -12.96 4.33
CA LEU A 45 0.91 -14.36 3.91
C LEU A 45 1.53 -15.34 4.92
N ARG A 46 0.73 -16.26 5.44
CA ARG A 46 1.18 -17.39 6.28
C ARG A 46 0.40 -18.67 5.99
N GLY A 47 0.98 -19.78 6.39
CA GLY A 47 0.37 -21.10 6.35
C GLY A 47 1.32 -22.18 5.82
N PRO A 48 1.32 -23.40 6.39
CA PRO A 48 2.06 -24.52 5.83
C PRO A 48 1.42 -25.01 4.52
N VAL A 49 2.28 -25.29 3.53
CA VAL A 49 1.93 -25.99 2.29
C VAL A 49 2.22 -27.47 2.45
N ALA A 50 1.24 -28.32 2.15
CA ALA A 50 1.39 -29.76 2.09
C ALA A 50 1.07 -30.28 0.69
N VAL A 51 2.00 -30.97 0.05
CA VAL A 51 1.76 -31.62 -1.24
C VAL A 51 0.95 -32.90 -1.01
N LEU A 52 -0.25 -32.98 -1.59
CA LEU A 52 -1.17 -34.11 -1.34
C LEU A 52 -0.96 -35.25 -2.32
N ASP A 53 -0.85 -34.93 -3.61
CA ASP A 53 -0.65 -35.88 -4.71
C ASP A 53 0.09 -35.20 -5.87
N GLY A 54 0.11 -35.81 -7.05
CA GLY A 54 0.81 -35.31 -8.24
C GLY A 54 0.38 -33.95 -8.80
N CYS A 55 -0.79 -33.44 -8.40
CA CYS A 55 -1.35 -32.21 -8.96
C CYS A 55 -2.16 -31.39 -7.96
N SER A 56 -2.13 -31.70 -6.67
CA SER A 56 -2.83 -30.92 -5.65
C SER A 56 -1.99 -30.71 -4.41
N PHE A 57 -2.24 -29.58 -3.75
CA PHE A 57 -1.62 -29.19 -2.50
C PHE A 57 -2.66 -28.57 -1.58
N ARG A 58 -2.43 -28.70 -0.29
CA ARG A 58 -3.18 -28.00 0.75
C ARG A 58 -2.35 -26.84 1.26
N VAL A 59 -3.01 -25.72 1.54
CA VAL A 59 -2.48 -24.69 2.43
C VAL A 59 -3.35 -24.66 3.65
N SER A 60 -2.79 -24.99 4.81
CA SER A 60 -3.52 -25.01 6.08
C SER A 60 -3.34 -23.68 6.79
N SER A 61 -4.35 -23.25 7.56
CA SER A 61 -4.34 -21.98 8.29
C SER A 61 -3.84 -20.81 7.43
N LEU A 62 -4.33 -20.71 6.19
CA LEU A 62 -3.96 -19.67 5.23
C LEU A 62 -4.45 -18.32 5.75
N ASP A 63 -3.48 -17.48 6.12
CA ASP A 63 -3.67 -16.06 6.36
C ASP A 63 -3.12 -15.31 5.14
N LEU A 64 -3.95 -14.47 4.51
CA LEU A 64 -3.53 -13.67 3.35
C LEU A 64 -4.48 -12.48 3.17
N LEU A 65 -3.93 -11.26 3.11
CA LEU A 65 -4.68 -10.07 2.69
C LEU A 65 -4.96 -10.12 1.19
N ALA A 66 -6.14 -9.66 0.78
CA ALA A 66 -6.56 -9.68 -0.62
C ALA A 66 -5.52 -9.06 -1.57
N GLY A 67 -5.12 -9.79 -2.61
CA GLY A 67 -4.38 -9.26 -3.75
C GLY A 67 -5.31 -8.63 -4.80
N SER A 68 -4.76 -8.29 -5.97
CA SER A 68 -5.62 -7.92 -7.10
C SER A 68 -6.45 -9.12 -7.58
N ALA A 69 -7.39 -8.86 -8.48
CA ALA A 69 -8.13 -9.91 -9.18
C ALA A 69 -7.21 -10.90 -9.92
N ASP A 70 -5.97 -10.50 -10.21
CA ASP A 70 -4.99 -11.30 -10.91
C ASP A 70 -4.01 -12.07 -10.02
N ALA A 71 -4.04 -11.83 -8.71
CA ALA A 71 -3.20 -12.56 -7.78
C ALA A 71 -3.59 -14.04 -7.74
N ARG A 72 -2.60 -14.94 -7.78
CA ARG A 72 -2.81 -16.40 -7.83
C ARG A 72 -1.58 -17.17 -7.36
N TRP A 73 -1.73 -18.47 -7.21
CA TRP A 73 -0.57 -19.36 -7.09
C TRP A 73 0.20 -19.42 -8.40
N TRP A 74 1.50 -19.21 -8.33
CA TRP A 74 2.41 -19.00 -9.45
C TRP A 74 3.58 -19.97 -9.36
N ARG A 75 4.03 -20.45 -10.51
CA ARG A 75 5.23 -21.28 -10.62
C ARG A 75 6.35 -20.48 -11.26
N ALA A 76 7.55 -20.64 -10.73
CA ALA A 76 8.77 -20.05 -11.25
C ALA A 76 9.99 -20.89 -10.87
N ASP A 77 11.11 -20.67 -11.55
CA ASP A 77 12.40 -21.32 -11.24
C ASP A 77 13.06 -20.76 -9.96
N GLY A 78 12.59 -19.59 -9.52
CA GLY A 78 13.15 -18.81 -8.41
C GLY A 78 12.13 -17.81 -7.87
N ALA A 79 12.48 -17.16 -6.77
CA ALA A 79 11.65 -16.14 -6.12
C ALA A 79 12.16 -14.70 -6.39
N ASP A 80 13.20 -14.55 -7.21
CA ASP A 80 13.68 -13.26 -7.70
C ASP A 80 12.78 -12.73 -8.84
N LEU A 81 12.92 -11.43 -9.13
CA LEU A 81 12.08 -10.73 -10.10
C LEU A 81 12.16 -11.35 -11.50
N ALA A 82 13.37 -11.74 -11.94
CA ALA A 82 13.59 -12.27 -13.27
C ALA A 82 13.00 -13.68 -13.43
N ALA A 83 13.07 -14.51 -12.39
CA ALA A 83 12.45 -15.83 -12.40
C ALA A 83 10.93 -15.76 -12.34
N LEU A 84 10.36 -14.88 -11.50
CA LEU A 84 8.90 -14.72 -11.39
C LEU A 84 8.29 -14.14 -12.66
N SER A 85 8.96 -13.20 -13.34
CA SER A 85 8.48 -12.62 -14.60
C SER A 85 8.44 -13.62 -15.76
N ARG A 86 9.33 -14.61 -15.78
CA ARG A 86 9.28 -15.76 -16.72
C ARG A 86 8.37 -16.89 -16.25
N GLY A 87 7.83 -16.78 -15.04
CA GLY A 87 6.94 -17.77 -14.46
C GLY A 87 5.56 -17.77 -15.12
N SER A 88 4.68 -18.60 -14.59
CA SER A 88 3.29 -18.68 -15.08
C SER A 88 2.35 -19.13 -13.95
N PRO A 89 1.03 -18.97 -14.09
CA PRO A 89 0.09 -19.47 -13.11
C PRO A 89 0.30 -20.96 -12.82
N ALA A 90 0.29 -21.34 -11.54
CA ALA A 90 0.35 -22.73 -11.08
C ALA A 90 -1.05 -23.29 -10.83
N ALA A 91 -1.95 -22.50 -10.24
CA ALA A 91 -3.35 -22.87 -9.98
C ALA A 91 -4.30 -21.77 -10.52
N PRO A 92 -5.55 -22.11 -10.89
CA PRO A 92 -6.51 -21.15 -11.44
C PRO A 92 -7.14 -20.24 -10.38
N ASP A 93 -7.19 -20.69 -9.12
CA ASP A 93 -7.90 -20.04 -8.04
C ASP A 93 -7.32 -18.64 -7.73
N PRO A 94 -8.17 -17.58 -7.70
CA PRO A 94 -7.71 -16.23 -7.41
C PRO A 94 -7.44 -16.06 -5.91
N LEU A 95 -6.46 -15.20 -5.60
CA LEU A 95 -6.07 -14.79 -4.25
C LEU A 95 -6.52 -13.34 -3.95
N ASN A 96 -7.73 -12.99 -4.41
CA ASN A 96 -8.26 -11.63 -4.45
C ASN A 96 -9.21 -11.28 -3.28
N ARG A 97 -9.23 -12.11 -2.24
CA ARG A 97 -9.98 -11.86 -1.00
C ARG A 97 -9.09 -12.10 0.20
N THR A 98 -9.50 -11.59 1.35
CA THR A 98 -8.83 -11.94 2.60
C THR A 98 -9.16 -13.38 2.97
N PHE A 99 -8.14 -14.17 3.27
CA PHE A 99 -8.24 -15.53 3.79
C PHE A 99 -7.90 -15.49 5.28
N ALA A 100 -8.79 -16.00 6.13
CA ALA A 100 -8.67 -15.88 7.57
C ALA A 100 -8.48 -17.25 8.23
N SER A 101 -7.24 -17.73 8.24
CA SER A 101 -6.83 -19.02 8.81
C SER A 101 -7.58 -20.22 8.22
N GLU A 102 -7.95 -20.14 6.94
CA GLU A 102 -8.70 -21.17 6.23
C GLU A 102 -7.78 -22.32 5.78
N SER A 103 -8.29 -23.54 5.73
CA SER A 103 -7.55 -24.68 5.17
C SER A 103 -8.12 -25.08 3.83
N LEU A 104 -7.38 -24.81 2.76
CA LEU A 104 -7.85 -24.92 1.38
C LEU A 104 -6.99 -25.90 0.60
N VAL A 105 -7.62 -26.61 -0.34
CA VAL A 105 -6.93 -27.50 -1.28
C VAL A 105 -7.00 -26.87 -2.67
N PHE A 106 -5.84 -26.70 -3.28
CA PHE A 106 -5.67 -26.14 -4.61
C PHE A 106 -5.23 -27.21 -5.58
N ARG A 107 -5.56 -27.01 -6.86
CA ARG A 107 -5.19 -27.93 -7.93
C ARG A 107 -4.34 -27.21 -8.97
N LEU A 108 -3.26 -27.87 -9.37
CA LEU A 108 -2.41 -27.38 -10.45
C LEU A 108 -3.19 -27.33 -11.77
N LEU A 109 -2.85 -26.35 -12.61
CA LEU A 109 -3.42 -26.23 -13.95
C LEU A 109 -3.12 -27.48 -14.80
N PRO A 110 -3.99 -27.82 -15.77
CA PRO A 110 -3.77 -28.96 -16.65
C PRO A 110 -2.41 -28.90 -17.36
N GLY A 111 -1.68 -30.02 -17.38
CA GLY A 111 -0.35 -30.11 -17.98
C GLY A 111 0.80 -29.76 -17.03
N LEU A 112 0.53 -29.27 -15.82
CA LEU A 112 1.54 -29.08 -14.78
C LEU A 112 1.69 -30.31 -13.88
N SER A 113 2.91 -30.52 -13.41
CA SER A 113 3.27 -31.49 -12.38
C SER A 113 4.37 -30.89 -11.50
N TRP A 114 4.58 -31.44 -10.31
CA TRP A 114 5.52 -30.87 -9.33
C TRP A 114 6.95 -30.60 -9.82
N PRO A 115 7.57 -31.44 -10.67
CA PRO A 115 8.89 -31.13 -11.24
C PRO A 115 8.94 -29.82 -12.04
N LEU A 116 7.80 -29.31 -12.49
CA LEU A 116 7.67 -28.02 -13.21
C LEU A 116 7.33 -26.85 -12.27
N VAL A 117 7.26 -27.07 -10.96
CA VAL A 117 6.92 -26.10 -9.92
C VAL A 117 7.98 -26.10 -8.82
N PRO A 118 9.24 -25.73 -9.12
CA PRO A 118 10.31 -25.72 -8.12
C PRO A 118 10.10 -24.62 -7.05
N VAL A 119 9.47 -23.51 -7.42
CA VAL A 119 8.92 -22.51 -6.50
C VAL A 119 7.42 -22.40 -6.71
N LEU A 120 6.67 -22.54 -5.62
CA LEU A 120 5.24 -22.20 -5.57
C LEU A 120 5.10 -20.88 -4.80
N ALA A 121 4.65 -19.83 -5.50
CA ALA A 121 4.53 -18.49 -4.96
C ALA A 121 3.07 -18.01 -4.97
N ALA A 122 2.65 -17.22 -3.99
CA ALA A 122 1.50 -16.35 -4.14
C ALA A 122 2.00 -15.05 -4.76
N PHE A 123 1.56 -14.76 -5.99
CA PHE A 123 2.13 -13.68 -6.80
C PHE A 123 1.04 -12.92 -7.55
N ASP A 124 1.22 -11.60 -7.61
CA ASP A 124 0.40 -10.69 -8.41
C ASP A 124 1.17 -10.24 -9.66
N PRO A 125 0.79 -10.72 -10.86
CA PRO A 125 1.46 -10.34 -12.09
C PRO A 125 1.20 -8.88 -12.50
N LEU A 126 0.12 -8.26 -12.04
CA LEU A 126 -0.23 -6.88 -12.41
C LEU A 126 0.78 -5.87 -11.85
N THR A 127 1.20 -6.08 -10.60
CA THR A 127 2.16 -5.23 -9.88
C THR A 127 3.53 -5.89 -9.72
N SER A 128 3.72 -7.09 -10.28
CA SER A 128 4.91 -7.93 -10.10
C SER A 128 5.26 -8.11 -8.61
N SER A 129 4.25 -8.35 -7.78
CA SER A 129 4.34 -8.42 -6.32
C SER A 129 4.36 -9.86 -5.83
N LEU A 130 5.38 -10.21 -5.06
CA LEU A 130 5.49 -11.49 -4.38
C LEU A 130 4.90 -11.37 -2.98
N PHE A 131 3.80 -12.05 -2.72
CA PHE A 131 3.20 -12.11 -1.37
C PHE A 131 3.95 -13.11 -0.49
N GLY A 132 4.46 -14.18 -1.09
CA GLY A 132 5.35 -15.12 -0.44
C GLY A 132 5.45 -16.42 -1.23
N PHE A 133 6.27 -17.36 -0.76
CA PHE A 133 6.58 -18.55 -1.53
C PHE A 133 7.07 -19.71 -0.67
N VAL A 134 7.08 -20.89 -1.27
CA VAL A 134 7.75 -22.08 -0.76
C VAL A 134 8.63 -22.67 -1.87
N ARG A 135 9.81 -23.17 -1.49
CA ARG A 135 10.70 -23.90 -2.41
C ARG A 135 10.47 -25.40 -2.24
N LEU A 136 10.13 -26.07 -3.33
CA LEU A 136 9.84 -27.49 -3.35
C LEU A 136 11.02 -28.21 -4.00
N ALA A 137 12.08 -28.43 -3.24
CA ALA A 137 13.25 -29.17 -3.73
C ALA A 137 13.01 -30.68 -3.61
N ALA A 138 13.17 -31.42 -4.71
CA ALA A 138 13.36 -32.86 -4.63
C ALA A 138 14.74 -33.13 -3.99
N SER A 139 14.77 -33.84 -2.86
CA SER A 139 16.00 -34.28 -2.20
C SER A 139 16.83 -35.13 -3.15
N ASN A 140 17.75 -34.51 -3.90
CA ASN A 140 18.73 -35.19 -4.72
C ASN A 140 19.98 -34.30 -4.89
N SER A 141 20.68 -34.07 -3.78
CA SER A 141 22.08 -33.62 -3.83
C SER A 141 22.88 -34.32 -2.75
N SER A 142 23.61 -35.36 -3.16
CA SER A 142 24.65 -36.05 -2.41
C SER A 142 25.94 -35.21 -2.31
N SER A 143 25.85 -33.91 -2.06
CA SER A 143 27.00 -33.08 -1.71
C SER A 143 27.09 -32.99 -0.19
N LYS A 144 28.10 -33.65 0.38
CA LYS A 144 28.55 -33.51 1.77
C LYS A 144 29.16 -32.11 2.03
N ALA A 145 28.38 -31.06 1.73
CA ALA A 145 28.67 -29.67 2.07
C ALA A 145 27.40 -28.90 2.52
N ALA A 146 26.27 -29.59 2.73
CA ALA A 146 25.06 -29.04 3.36
C ALA A 146 24.89 -29.57 4.79
N ALA A 147 25.91 -29.37 5.63
CA ALA A 147 25.78 -29.57 7.07
C ALA A 147 25.44 -28.21 7.72
N ALA A 148 24.18 -27.77 7.62
CA ALA A 148 23.52 -26.77 8.50
C ALA A 148 22.10 -26.33 8.07
N ALA A 149 21.40 -27.03 7.16
CA ALA A 149 19.98 -26.74 6.94
C ALA A 149 19.13 -27.71 7.78
N SER A 150 18.87 -27.33 9.03
CA SER A 150 17.63 -27.74 9.71
C SER A 150 16.44 -27.40 8.79
N PRO A 151 15.27 -28.06 8.91
CA PRO A 151 14.06 -27.47 8.32
C PRO A 151 13.96 -26.04 8.87
N THR A 152 14.20 -25.05 8.02
CA THR A 152 14.23 -23.64 8.42
C THR A 152 12.78 -23.26 8.66
N GLU A 153 12.32 -23.43 9.89
CA GLU A 153 11.05 -22.91 10.38
C GLU A 153 10.99 -21.43 9.99
N GLU A 154 9.98 -21.06 9.20
CA GLU A 154 9.87 -19.70 8.71
C GLU A 154 9.68 -18.76 9.92
N PRO A 155 10.39 -17.62 9.97
CA PRO A 155 10.54 -16.86 11.21
C PRO A 155 9.23 -16.25 11.70
N THR A 156 8.20 -16.19 10.84
CA THR A 156 6.88 -15.66 11.14
C THR A 156 5.84 -16.73 11.53
N MET A 157 6.24 -18.01 11.51
CA MET A 157 5.39 -19.15 11.87
C MET A 157 5.60 -19.53 13.34
N PHE A 158 4.50 -19.80 14.03
CA PHE A 158 4.46 -20.16 15.46
C PHE A 158 3.40 -21.20 15.74
N ALA A 159 3.58 -21.96 16.81
CA ALA A 159 2.64 -22.99 17.24
C ALA A 159 1.36 -22.41 17.87
N SER A 160 1.48 -21.27 18.54
CA SER A 160 0.39 -20.64 19.28
C SER A 160 0.25 -19.14 18.98
N CYS A 161 -0.95 -18.61 19.18
CA CYS A 161 -1.26 -17.19 19.02
C CYS A 161 -2.41 -16.74 19.92
N ALA A 162 -2.31 -15.53 20.46
CA ALA A 162 -3.38 -14.85 21.17
C ALA A 162 -3.48 -13.38 20.75
N GLN A 163 -4.71 -12.92 20.52
CA GLN A 163 -4.99 -11.52 20.28
C GLN A 163 -5.01 -10.75 21.61
N LEU A 164 -4.18 -9.71 21.72
CA LEU A 164 -4.06 -8.90 22.93
C LEU A 164 -4.92 -7.63 22.84
N SER A 165 -4.97 -7.02 21.66
CA SER A 165 -5.85 -5.90 21.30
C SER A 165 -6.27 -5.99 19.83
N PRO A 166 -7.12 -5.08 19.30
CA PRO A 166 -7.38 -5.02 17.86
C PRO A 166 -6.11 -4.82 17.01
N ARG A 167 -5.06 -4.22 17.58
CA ARG A 167 -3.83 -3.86 16.86
C ARG A 167 -2.59 -4.63 17.28
N LEU A 168 -2.62 -5.44 18.34
CA LEU A 168 -1.47 -6.20 18.84
C LEU A 168 -1.86 -7.67 19.07
N ARG A 169 -0.97 -8.57 18.62
CA ARG A 169 -1.04 -10.01 18.83
C ARG A 169 0.30 -10.51 19.37
N VAL A 170 0.24 -11.57 20.16
CA VAL A 170 1.41 -12.35 20.56
C VAL A 170 1.31 -13.74 19.96
N ARG A 171 2.42 -14.19 19.37
CA ARG A 171 2.61 -15.55 18.87
C ARG A 171 3.74 -16.19 19.63
N TRP A 172 3.69 -17.49 19.88
CA TRP A 172 4.78 -18.18 20.57
C TRP A 172 4.96 -19.64 20.18
N THR A 173 6.19 -20.11 20.34
CA THR A 173 6.57 -21.52 20.22
C THR A 173 7.41 -21.88 21.44
N LEU A 174 6.95 -22.85 22.22
CA LEU A 174 7.72 -23.39 23.34
C LEU A 174 8.84 -24.30 22.81
N ARG A 175 10.07 -24.04 23.21
CA ARG A 175 11.27 -24.83 22.86
C ARG A 175 11.72 -25.63 24.08
N GLU A 176 10.97 -26.67 24.44
CA GLU A 176 11.22 -27.46 25.65
C GLU A 176 12.66 -27.99 25.74
N ALA A 177 13.19 -28.54 24.65
CA ALA A 177 14.56 -29.07 24.59
C ALA A 177 15.63 -28.00 24.85
N ALA A 178 15.35 -26.74 24.55
CA ALA A 178 16.24 -25.61 24.79
C ALA A 178 15.92 -24.84 26.08
N ASN A 179 14.91 -25.29 26.85
CA ASN A 179 14.36 -24.57 28.00
C ASN A 179 14.08 -23.09 27.69
N ALA A 180 13.49 -22.81 26.53
CA ALA A 180 13.28 -21.45 26.01
C ALA A 180 11.89 -21.29 25.39
N ILE A 181 11.49 -20.04 25.18
CA ILE A 181 10.29 -19.64 24.45
C ILE A 181 10.67 -18.65 23.36
N ASP A 182 10.23 -18.94 22.13
CA ASP A 182 10.25 -17.96 21.03
C ASP A 182 8.93 -17.17 21.10
N VAL A 183 9.02 -15.85 21.15
CA VAL A 183 7.88 -14.93 21.19
C VAL A 183 7.94 -14.04 19.95
N GLY A 184 6.80 -13.89 19.27
CA GLY A 184 6.60 -12.96 18.15
C GLY A 184 5.55 -11.93 18.51
N LEU A 185 5.94 -10.65 18.56
CA LEU A 185 5.01 -9.53 18.69
C LEU A 185 4.66 -9.00 17.31
N GLU A 186 3.37 -8.94 17.01
CA GLU A 186 2.81 -8.56 15.72
C GLU A 186 1.81 -7.43 15.93
N ALA A 187 2.09 -6.23 15.42
CA ALA A 187 1.22 -5.07 15.60
C ALA A 187 1.04 -4.19 14.37
N ALA A 188 -0.19 -3.73 14.14
CA ALA A 188 -0.56 -2.76 13.11
C ALA A 188 -0.26 -1.34 13.60
N VAL A 189 1.03 -1.01 13.69
CA VAL A 189 1.57 0.26 14.18
C VAL A 189 2.81 0.70 13.38
N GLY A 190 3.07 2.00 13.37
CA GLY A 190 4.27 2.60 12.76
C GLY A 190 5.57 2.18 13.47
N SER A 191 6.71 2.43 12.83
CA SER A 191 8.05 2.11 13.36
C SER A 191 8.42 2.96 14.59
N GLU A 192 7.74 4.08 14.80
CA GLU A 192 7.86 4.93 15.97
C GLU A 192 7.20 4.34 17.23
N TYR A 193 6.54 3.19 17.13
CA TYR A 193 5.93 2.50 18.26
C TYR A 193 6.83 1.38 18.79
N TYR A 194 6.80 1.20 20.11
CA TYR A 194 7.27 -0.01 20.77
C TYR A 194 6.11 -0.99 21.00
N MET A 195 6.46 -2.26 21.13
CA MET A 195 5.61 -3.35 21.58
C MET A 195 6.28 -4.00 22.79
N ALA A 196 5.54 -4.20 23.86
CA ALA A 196 6.05 -4.83 25.07
C ALA A 196 5.21 -6.05 25.45
N PHE A 197 5.88 -7.10 25.91
CA PHE A 197 5.25 -8.32 26.39
C PHE A 197 6.12 -9.02 27.44
N GLY A 198 5.50 -9.51 28.49
CA GLY A 198 6.20 -10.34 29.48
C GLY A 198 5.32 -10.76 30.64
N TRP A 199 5.92 -11.15 31.75
CA TRP A 199 5.25 -11.84 32.85
C TRP A 199 5.14 -10.94 34.09
N ALA A 200 3.96 -10.95 34.70
CA ALA A 200 3.78 -10.37 36.03
C ALA A 200 4.37 -11.30 37.10
N ASP A 201 4.92 -10.73 38.17
CA ASP A 201 5.40 -11.47 39.34
C ASP A 201 4.24 -12.26 40.00
N PRO A 202 4.27 -13.60 40.00
CA PRO A 202 3.22 -14.42 40.61
C PRO A 202 3.11 -14.25 42.13
N GLY A 203 4.13 -13.72 42.80
CA GLY A 203 4.16 -13.46 44.24
C GLY A 203 3.45 -12.17 44.66
N ARG A 204 2.95 -11.37 43.70
CA ARG A 204 2.31 -10.07 43.94
C ARG A 204 0.89 -10.03 43.37
N ASN A 205 0.14 -9.00 43.77
CA ASN A 205 -1.11 -8.66 43.09
C ASN A 205 -0.83 -8.29 41.64
N VAL A 206 -1.74 -8.65 40.73
CA VAL A 206 -1.62 -8.37 39.30
C VAL A 206 -1.41 -6.86 39.08
N SER A 207 -0.23 -6.53 38.58
CA SER A 207 0.26 -5.17 38.35
C SER A 207 1.36 -5.22 37.30
N MET A 208 1.61 -4.09 36.62
CA MET A 208 2.83 -3.96 35.84
C MET A 208 4.07 -3.80 36.72
N ILE A 209 3.91 -3.29 37.95
CA ILE A 209 5.02 -3.13 38.88
C ILE A 209 5.54 -4.51 39.32
N GLY A 210 6.84 -4.71 39.13
CA GLY A 210 7.54 -5.98 39.36
C GLY A 210 7.46 -6.94 38.18
N ALA A 211 6.92 -6.52 37.04
CA ALA A 211 6.88 -7.34 35.85
C ALA A 211 8.22 -7.30 35.11
N ASP A 212 8.49 -8.43 34.49
CA ASP A 212 9.62 -8.71 33.62
C ASP A 212 9.10 -8.72 32.18
N VAL A 213 9.55 -7.78 31.35
CA VAL A 213 9.04 -7.57 30.00
C VAL A 213 10.14 -7.43 28.97
N ALA A 214 9.91 -8.01 27.79
CA ALA A 214 10.67 -7.63 26.62
C ALA A 214 10.02 -6.41 25.96
N VAL A 215 10.81 -5.38 25.68
CA VAL A 215 10.42 -4.22 24.87
C VAL A 215 11.06 -4.36 23.48
N ALA A 216 10.24 -4.36 22.44
CA ALA A 216 10.66 -4.55 21.06
C ALA A 216 10.14 -3.42 20.15
N GLY A 217 10.88 -3.14 19.08
CA GLY A 217 10.52 -2.07 18.14
C GLY A 217 11.51 -1.98 16.98
N PHE A 218 11.53 -0.81 16.34
CA PHE A 218 12.43 -0.51 15.22
C PHE A 218 13.20 0.79 15.46
N THR A 219 14.42 0.87 14.96
CA THR A 219 15.19 2.12 14.88
C THR A 219 14.68 3.02 13.76
N GLU A 220 15.16 4.26 13.68
CA GLU A 220 14.85 5.16 12.55
C GLU A 220 15.27 4.59 11.19
N GLU A 221 16.32 3.77 11.19
CA GLU A 221 16.82 3.05 10.01
C GLU A 221 16.04 1.75 9.73
N GLY A 222 14.98 1.47 10.47
CA GLY A 222 14.16 0.27 10.30
C GLY A 222 14.82 -1.02 10.78
N LEU A 223 15.83 -0.93 11.65
CA LEU A 223 16.46 -2.11 12.26
C LEU A 223 15.63 -2.57 13.47
N PRO A 224 15.26 -3.86 13.56
CA PRO A 224 14.52 -4.36 14.70
C PRO A 224 15.42 -4.47 15.95
N PHE A 225 14.83 -4.27 17.12
CA PHE A 225 15.46 -4.56 18.41
C PHE A 225 14.47 -5.24 19.36
N ALA A 226 15.00 -5.92 20.38
CA ALA A 226 14.26 -6.48 21.49
C ALA A 226 15.17 -6.49 22.71
N ASP A 227 14.78 -5.74 23.74
CA ASP A 227 15.53 -5.56 24.98
C ASP A 227 14.72 -6.04 26.17
N ASP A 228 15.44 -6.42 27.22
CA ASP A 228 14.89 -6.93 28.48
C ASP A 228 14.75 -5.80 29.49
N ASP A 229 13.53 -5.57 29.97
CA ASP A 229 13.15 -4.43 30.79
C ASP A 229 12.40 -4.88 32.05
N PHE A 230 12.68 -4.20 33.14
CA PHE A 230 12.02 -4.42 34.43
C PHE A 230 11.29 -3.17 34.90
N VAL A 231 10.06 -3.38 35.36
CA VAL A 231 9.14 -2.30 35.74
C VAL A 231 9.14 -2.11 37.25
N THR A 232 9.76 -1.04 37.74
CA THR A 232 9.71 -0.71 39.19
C THR A 232 8.61 0.30 39.54
N LYS A 233 8.20 1.14 38.58
CA LYS A 233 7.18 2.18 38.70
C LYS A 233 6.56 2.46 37.32
N TYR A 234 5.51 3.30 37.25
CA TYR A 234 4.75 3.59 36.03
C TYR A 234 5.31 4.72 35.15
N SER A 235 6.51 5.22 35.45
CA SER A 235 7.13 6.32 34.71
C SER A 235 8.11 5.81 33.65
N GLU A 236 8.60 6.70 32.80
CA GLU A 236 9.69 6.39 31.87
C GLU A 236 11.02 6.19 32.61
N CYS A 237 11.94 5.42 32.04
CA CYS A 237 13.24 5.15 32.65
C CYS A 237 13.95 6.43 33.16
N LEU A 238 14.33 6.41 34.44
CA LEU A 238 15.16 7.42 35.07
C LEU A 238 16.49 6.81 35.53
N LEU A 239 17.57 7.27 34.91
CA LEU A 239 18.93 7.03 35.36
C LEU A 239 19.31 8.08 36.41
N ARG A 240 19.62 7.63 37.62
CA ARG A 240 20.08 8.49 38.72
C ARG A 240 21.57 8.78 38.56
N GLY A 241 22.01 9.93 39.06
CA GLY A 241 23.41 10.38 38.97
C GLY A 241 24.43 9.47 39.68
N ASP A 242 23.96 8.53 40.51
CA ASP A 242 24.77 7.51 41.18
C ASP A 242 24.82 6.16 40.43
N GLY A 243 24.33 6.13 39.19
CA GLY A 243 24.30 4.94 38.34
C GLY A 243 23.17 3.96 38.64
N GLY A 244 22.26 4.26 39.57
CA GLY A 244 21.04 3.48 39.79
C GLY A 244 19.96 3.80 38.74
N ALA A 245 19.12 2.83 38.43
CA ALA A 245 17.94 3.00 37.58
C ALA A 245 16.64 2.92 38.41
N GLU A 246 15.60 3.60 37.96
CA GLU A 246 14.23 3.46 38.45
C GLU A 246 13.23 3.67 37.31
N ASP A 247 11.99 3.21 37.53
CA ASP A 247 10.87 3.20 36.58
C ASP A 247 10.87 2.03 35.57
N VAL A 248 10.51 2.24 34.30
CA VAL A 248 10.57 1.19 33.25
C VAL A 248 11.92 1.30 32.55
N CYS A 249 12.86 0.42 32.84
CA CYS A 249 14.22 0.49 32.30
C CYS A 249 14.72 -0.88 31.86
N PRO A 250 15.67 -0.93 30.90
CA PRO A 250 16.43 -2.13 30.61
C PRO A 250 17.13 -2.69 31.84
N ASP A 251 17.15 -4.01 32.01
CA ASP A 251 17.72 -4.69 33.19
C ASP A 251 19.20 -4.39 33.37
N THR A 252 19.90 -4.23 32.24
CA THR A 252 21.30 -3.82 32.20
C THR A 252 21.57 -2.48 32.89
N PHE A 253 20.56 -1.62 33.07
CA PHE A 253 20.72 -0.35 33.79
C PHE A 253 20.63 -0.53 35.30
N TYR A 254 19.80 -1.45 35.78
CA TYR A 254 19.69 -1.74 37.21
C TYR A 254 20.93 -2.42 37.76
N ASP A 255 21.63 -3.22 36.94
CA ASP A 255 22.79 -3.98 37.40
C ASP A 255 24.15 -3.26 37.23
N ARG A 256 24.19 -2.05 36.64
CA ARG A 256 25.43 -1.23 36.49
C ARG A 256 26.20 -1.03 37.80
N ARG A 257 25.50 -0.99 38.93
CA ARG A 257 26.11 -0.88 40.27
C ARG A 257 26.94 -2.09 40.68
N ASN A 258 26.69 -3.26 40.11
CA ASN A 258 27.42 -4.49 40.42
C ASN A 258 28.54 -4.79 39.43
N GLY A 259 28.84 -3.86 38.51
CA GLY A 259 29.96 -3.97 37.59
C GLY A 259 29.67 -4.78 36.32
N SER A 260 28.41 -5.11 36.02
CA SER A 260 28.04 -5.64 34.71
C SER A 260 28.21 -4.56 33.64
N THR A 261 28.95 -4.91 32.59
CA THR A 261 29.12 -4.06 31.41
C THR A 261 27.84 -4.04 30.59
N ALA A 262 27.56 -2.94 29.88
CA ALA A 262 26.48 -2.92 28.90
C ALA A 262 26.66 -4.09 27.91
N GLY A 263 25.68 -5.00 27.87
CA GLY A 263 25.74 -6.23 27.06
C GLY A 263 26.12 -7.51 27.82
N ASP A 264 26.12 -7.50 29.16
CA ASP A 264 26.21 -8.75 29.93
C ASP A 264 24.98 -9.62 29.67
N ALA A 265 25.17 -10.72 28.92
CA ALA A 265 24.13 -11.67 28.55
C ALA A 265 23.53 -12.41 29.77
N SER A 266 24.10 -12.24 30.97
CA SER A 266 23.51 -12.76 32.21
C SER A 266 22.33 -11.95 32.71
N VAL A 267 22.19 -10.69 32.28
CA VAL A 267 21.15 -9.74 32.73
C VAL A 267 20.15 -9.43 31.63
N ASN A 268 20.59 -9.21 30.38
CA ASN A 268 19.66 -9.17 29.25
C ASN A 268 19.50 -10.59 28.70
N ASN A 269 18.39 -11.24 29.00
CA ASN A 269 18.09 -12.59 28.53
C ASN A 269 17.09 -12.63 27.36
N THR A 270 16.80 -11.46 26.78
CA THR A 270 16.02 -11.33 25.55
C THR A 270 16.96 -11.31 24.33
N ARG A 271 16.84 -12.32 23.47
CA ARG A 271 17.64 -12.42 22.23
C ARG A 271 16.76 -12.17 21.01
N LEU A 272 16.99 -11.07 20.31
CA LEU A 272 16.40 -10.83 18.98
C LEU A 272 16.74 -11.97 18.02
N VAL A 273 15.72 -12.50 17.34
CA VAL A 273 15.84 -13.58 16.34
C VAL A 273 15.55 -13.05 14.94
N TYR A 274 14.51 -12.26 14.78
CA TYR A 274 14.07 -11.73 13.49
C TYR A 274 13.17 -10.50 13.69
N GLY A 275 13.12 -9.61 12.71
CA GLY A 275 12.10 -8.57 12.68
C GLY A 275 11.91 -8.02 11.28
N HIS A 276 10.70 -7.57 10.99
CA HIS A 276 10.36 -6.86 9.76
C HIS A 276 9.18 -5.93 10.00
N ARG A 277 9.06 -4.93 9.15
CA ARG A 277 7.84 -4.15 9.01
C ARG A 277 7.36 -4.26 7.56
N ARG A 278 6.13 -4.72 7.37
CA ARG A 278 5.53 -5.00 6.06
C ARG A 278 4.04 -4.76 6.10
N ASP A 279 3.50 -4.14 5.05
CA ASP A 279 2.06 -3.85 4.92
C ASP A 279 1.53 -3.02 6.09
N GLY A 280 2.36 -2.16 6.68
CA GLY A 280 2.00 -1.39 7.88
C GLY A 280 2.08 -2.17 9.20
N VAL A 281 2.43 -3.46 9.17
CA VAL A 281 2.51 -4.34 10.34
C VAL A 281 3.96 -4.50 10.78
N SER A 282 4.23 -4.14 12.03
CA SER A 282 5.50 -4.33 12.74
C SER A 282 5.53 -5.71 13.37
N PHE A 283 6.57 -6.49 13.06
CA PHE A 283 6.75 -7.85 13.59
C PHE A 283 8.17 -8.02 14.15
N VAL A 284 8.27 -8.43 15.42
CA VAL A 284 9.56 -8.76 16.05
C VAL A 284 9.47 -10.10 16.74
N ARG A 285 10.40 -11.02 16.41
CA ARG A 285 10.62 -12.31 17.07
C ARG A 285 11.87 -12.25 17.92
N PHE A 286 11.73 -12.66 19.17
CA PHE A 286 12.84 -12.83 20.11
C PHE A 286 12.69 -14.15 20.88
N SER A 287 13.77 -14.59 21.51
CA SER A 287 13.85 -15.82 22.31
C SER A 287 14.22 -15.45 23.74
N ARG A 288 13.56 -16.05 24.72
CA ARG A 288 13.87 -15.93 26.16
C ARG A 288 14.02 -17.30 26.82
N PRO A 289 14.91 -17.48 27.81
CA PRO A 289 14.93 -18.69 28.61
C PRO A 289 13.67 -18.77 29.50
N LEU A 290 13.15 -19.96 29.75
CA LEU A 290 12.02 -20.14 30.68
C LEU A 290 12.42 -19.84 32.14
N ALA A 291 13.69 -20.05 32.47
CA ALA A 291 14.23 -19.69 33.78
C ALA A 291 15.59 -19.02 33.57
N SER A 292 15.63 -17.70 33.74
CA SER A 292 16.85 -16.90 33.66
C SER A 292 17.79 -17.15 34.86
N PRO A 293 19.12 -17.02 34.70
CA PRO A 293 20.08 -16.96 35.80
C PRO A 293 19.88 -15.74 36.70
N ASP A 294 19.41 -14.60 36.17
CA ASP A 294 19.04 -13.47 37.02
C ASP A 294 17.69 -13.76 37.70
N LYS A 295 17.65 -13.48 39.01
CA LYS A 295 16.50 -13.73 39.90
C LYS A 295 15.97 -12.45 40.53
N ARG A 296 16.63 -11.33 40.28
CA ARG A 296 16.28 -10.02 40.85
C ARG A 296 15.24 -9.32 39.99
N TYR A 297 15.39 -9.43 38.68
CA TYR A 297 14.57 -8.71 37.71
C TYR A 297 13.74 -9.66 36.82
N ASP A 298 14.15 -10.93 36.70
CA ASP A 298 13.41 -11.90 35.88
C ASP A 298 12.37 -12.73 36.63
N VAL A 299 11.29 -13.04 35.90
CA VAL A 299 10.22 -13.95 36.35
C VAL A 299 10.41 -15.32 35.69
N ALA A 300 10.57 -16.37 36.52
CA ALA A 300 10.63 -17.74 36.01
C ALA A 300 9.28 -18.19 35.43
N VAL A 301 9.28 -18.58 34.15
CA VAL A 301 8.11 -19.02 33.40
C VAL A 301 7.88 -20.51 33.61
N ASN A 302 6.77 -20.84 34.28
CA ASN A 302 6.28 -22.21 34.35
C ASN A 302 5.38 -22.49 33.15
N ALA A 303 5.91 -23.23 32.17
CA ALA A 303 5.20 -23.46 30.91
C ALA A 303 3.85 -24.20 31.05
N THR A 304 3.63 -24.94 32.13
CA THR A 304 2.43 -25.80 32.32
C THR A 304 1.32 -25.14 33.12
N ARG A 305 1.63 -24.04 33.83
CA ARG A 305 0.68 -23.33 34.68
C ARG A 305 0.11 -22.13 33.96
N GLU A 306 -1.08 -21.73 34.37
CA GLU A 306 -1.61 -20.42 34.03
C GLU A 306 -0.77 -19.34 34.72
N MET A 307 -0.22 -18.44 33.91
CA MET A 307 0.54 -17.28 34.36
C MET A 307 -0.06 -16.01 33.77
N THR A 308 -0.01 -14.92 34.53
CA THR A 308 -0.46 -13.62 34.06
C THR A 308 0.66 -12.96 33.27
N VAL A 309 0.39 -12.64 32.02
CA VAL A 309 1.24 -11.82 31.16
C VAL A 309 0.71 -10.40 31.11
N ILE A 310 1.64 -9.46 30.91
CA ILE A 310 1.36 -8.06 30.67
C ILE A 310 1.82 -7.68 29.27
N TRP A 311 1.16 -6.69 28.68
CA TRP A 311 1.51 -6.20 27.36
C TRP A 311 1.21 -4.71 27.23
N ALA A 312 1.93 -4.04 26.33
CA ALA A 312 1.68 -2.65 25.98
C ALA A 312 2.14 -2.33 24.54
N ILE A 313 1.54 -1.30 23.95
CA ILE A 313 2.01 -0.60 22.75
C ILE A 313 2.00 0.91 23.03
N GLY A 314 3.03 1.61 22.60
CA GLY A 314 3.16 3.05 22.83
C GLY A 314 4.24 3.66 21.95
N LEU A 315 4.39 4.98 22.00
CA LEU A 315 5.45 5.66 21.27
C LEU A 315 6.82 5.35 21.87
N LEU A 316 7.83 5.25 21.03
CA LEU A 316 9.21 5.02 21.42
C LEU A 316 9.95 6.36 21.49
N ARG A 317 10.68 6.60 22.58
CA ARG A 317 11.65 7.68 22.62
C ARG A 317 12.90 7.27 21.87
N GLN A 318 13.29 8.09 20.90
CA GLN A 318 14.53 7.91 20.16
C GLN A 318 15.74 8.32 21.00
N PRO A 319 16.92 7.73 20.74
CA PRO A 319 18.17 8.15 21.34
C PRO A 319 18.46 9.64 21.09
N ASP A 320 18.93 10.34 22.12
CA ASP A 320 19.46 11.69 22.01
C ASP A 320 20.84 11.80 22.66
N LEU A 321 21.44 13.00 22.62
CA LEU A 321 22.77 13.25 23.18
C LEU A 321 22.88 12.96 24.69
N LEU A 322 21.77 12.98 25.43
CA LEU A 322 21.71 12.72 26.87
C LEU A 322 21.32 11.27 27.18
N ARG A 323 20.56 10.62 26.29
CA ARG A 323 20.01 9.27 26.46
C ARG A 323 20.23 8.46 25.18
N PRO A 324 21.34 7.72 25.04
CA PRO A 324 21.67 7.01 23.81
C PRO A 324 20.92 5.67 23.68
N TYR A 325 19.66 5.60 24.12
CA TYR A 325 18.87 4.37 24.18
C TYR A 325 17.43 4.60 23.74
N TYR A 326 16.86 3.60 23.09
CA TYR A 326 15.43 3.54 22.81
C TYR A 326 14.69 3.21 24.09
N LEU A 327 13.69 4.02 24.47
CA LEU A 327 12.96 3.84 25.72
C LEU A 327 11.45 3.91 25.48
N PRO A 328 10.65 3.05 26.13
CA PRO A 328 9.21 3.12 26.04
C PRO A 328 8.70 4.42 26.68
N LEU A 329 7.89 5.19 25.94
CA LEU A 329 7.10 6.27 26.51
C LEU A 329 5.83 5.71 27.14
N ASN A 330 5.08 6.56 27.85
CA ASN A 330 3.77 6.17 28.36
C ASN A 330 2.86 5.70 27.21
N HIS A 331 2.38 4.46 27.29
CA HIS A 331 1.45 3.85 26.33
C HIS A 331 0.10 4.58 26.22
N GLY A 332 -0.25 5.42 27.20
CA GLY A 332 -1.49 6.17 27.25
C GLY A 332 -2.71 5.31 27.63
N ALA A 333 -3.90 5.88 27.41
CA ALA A 333 -5.20 5.25 27.64
C ALA A 333 -5.91 5.02 26.28
N PRO A 334 -6.87 4.07 26.17
CA PRO A 334 -7.45 3.25 27.24
C PRO A 334 -6.83 1.84 27.39
N ALA A 335 -7.02 1.26 28.58
CA ALA A 335 -6.76 -0.15 28.85
C ALA A 335 -7.55 -1.05 27.88
N GLY A 336 -6.98 -2.19 27.49
CA GLY A 336 -7.52 -3.10 26.47
C GLY A 336 -7.18 -2.70 25.03
N THR A 337 -6.72 -1.48 24.80
CA THR A 337 -6.26 -1.02 23.48
C THR A 337 -4.75 -0.81 23.44
N ALA A 338 -4.23 -0.02 24.39
CA ALA A 338 -2.81 0.32 24.46
C ALA A 338 -2.03 -0.57 25.43
N TYR A 339 -2.70 -1.15 26.44
CA TYR A 339 -2.08 -2.05 27.40
C TYR A 339 -3.09 -2.98 28.04
N GLY A 340 -2.63 -4.07 28.66
CA GLY A 340 -3.52 -4.96 29.38
C GLY A 340 -2.82 -6.16 30.03
N PHE A 341 -3.65 -7.08 30.50
CA PHE A 341 -3.26 -8.33 31.14
C PHE A 341 -3.98 -9.49 30.44
N LEU A 342 -3.32 -10.64 30.36
CA LEU A 342 -3.91 -11.88 29.88
C LEU A 342 -3.37 -13.04 30.72
N THR A 343 -4.18 -14.06 30.96
CA THR A 343 -3.70 -15.30 31.57
C THR A 343 -3.39 -16.30 30.47
N LEU A 344 -2.17 -16.83 30.45
CA LEU A 344 -1.70 -17.78 29.45
C LEU A 344 -1.15 -19.04 30.12
N ASN A 345 -1.47 -20.19 29.52
CA ASN A 345 -0.73 -21.43 29.70
C ASN A 345 0.15 -21.63 28.46
N VAL A 346 1.46 -21.48 28.61
CA VAL A 346 2.40 -21.45 27.47
C VAL A 346 2.42 -22.79 26.72
N SER A 347 2.27 -23.90 27.43
CA SER A 347 2.25 -25.26 26.84
C SER A 347 0.93 -25.59 26.14
N ALA A 348 -0.15 -24.87 26.43
CA ALA A 348 -1.42 -25.07 25.77
C ALA A 348 -1.38 -24.45 24.36
N ALA A 349 -1.45 -25.29 23.33
CA ALA A 349 -1.58 -24.83 21.95
C ALA A 349 -2.89 -24.04 21.80
N THR A 350 -2.79 -22.79 21.35
CA THR A 350 -3.96 -21.91 21.15
C THR A 350 -3.87 -21.23 19.79
N ASN A 351 -4.96 -21.24 19.03
CA ASN A 351 -5.06 -20.49 17.77
C ASN A 351 -6.09 -19.36 17.93
N GLY A 352 -5.77 -18.40 18.80
CA GLY A 352 -6.66 -17.30 19.19
C GLY A 352 -6.52 -16.05 18.32
N CYS A 353 -5.84 -16.13 17.17
CA CYS A 353 -5.65 -14.99 16.28
C CYS A 353 -6.42 -15.20 14.97
N PRO A 354 -7.43 -14.37 14.69
CA PRO A 354 -8.21 -14.51 13.47
C PRO A 354 -7.47 -13.89 12.28
N GLY A 355 -7.07 -14.71 11.31
CA GLY A 355 -6.62 -14.24 10.00
C GLY A 355 -5.36 -13.36 10.00
N PRO A 356 -4.99 -12.78 8.85
CA PRO A 356 -3.93 -11.78 8.76
C PRO A 356 -4.32 -10.49 9.51
N LEU A 357 -3.32 -9.77 10.01
CA LEU A 357 -3.53 -8.44 10.59
C LEU A 357 -3.55 -7.39 9.47
N ASP A 358 -4.54 -6.51 9.45
CA ASP A 358 -4.68 -5.48 8.41
C ASP A 358 -4.46 -4.09 9.02
N ALA A 359 -3.40 -3.40 8.59
CA ALA A 359 -3.11 -2.03 9.04
C ALA A 359 -3.85 -1.01 8.15
N GLU A 360 -4.34 0.07 8.77
CA GLU A 360 -4.97 1.18 8.04
C GLU A 360 -3.95 1.89 7.13
N ASP A 361 -2.75 2.19 7.66
CA ASP A 361 -1.64 2.71 6.86
C ASP A 361 -0.66 1.59 6.52
N LYS A 362 -0.70 1.16 5.26
CA LYS A 362 0.18 0.13 4.69
C LYS A 362 1.46 0.70 4.09
N GLU A 363 1.59 2.02 4.05
CA GLU A 363 2.74 2.67 3.42
C GLU A 363 3.90 2.69 4.41
N ASP A 364 4.85 1.79 4.16
CA ASP A 364 6.08 1.68 4.95
C ASP A 364 7.14 2.72 4.54
N GLN A 365 6.86 3.52 3.51
CA GLN A 365 7.79 4.48 2.92
C GLN A 365 7.63 5.90 3.46
N GLY A 366 8.71 6.66 3.35
CA GLY A 366 8.66 8.10 3.55
C GLY A 366 7.66 8.77 2.60
N ARG A 367 6.99 9.82 3.08
CA ARG A 367 6.09 10.64 2.26
C ARG A 367 6.74 11.97 1.90
N ILE A 368 6.47 12.47 0.69
CA ILE A 368 6.90 13.80 0.23
C ILE A 368 5.71 14.48 -0.44
N LYS A 369 5.37 15.69 0.01
CA LYS A 369 4.46 16.57 -0.71
C LYS A 369 5.29 17.41 -1.68
N ALA A 370 4.93 17.38 -2.97
CA ALA A 370 5.54 18.26 -3.96
C ALA A 370 5.05 19.70 -3.74
N GLU A 371 5.97 20.65 -3.83
CA GLU A 371 5.68 22.07 -3.65
C GLU A 371 6.12 22.84 -4.89
N ARG A 372 5.41 23.94 -5.18
CA ARG A 372 5.74 24.83 -6.29
C ARG A 372 7.17 25.38 -6.09
N GLN A 373 7.98 25.36 -7.15
CA GLN A 373 9.37 25.86 -7.17
C GLN A 373 10.38 25.11 -6.28
N THR A 374 9.97 24.05 -5.58
CA THR A 374 10.90 23.19 -4.82
C THR A 374 11.16 21.93 -5.64
N PRO A 375 12.34 21.82 -6.30
CA PRO A 375 12.63 20.65 -7.12
C PRO A 375 12.78 19.39 -6.26
N LEU A 376 12.20 18.30 -6.74
CA LEU A 376 12.40 16.97 -6.19
C LEU A 376 13.68 16.38 -6.77
N VAL A 377 14.70 16.20 -5.95
CA VAL A 377 15.99 15.65 -6.38
C VAL A 377 15.88 14.14 -6.48
N VAL A 378 16.08 13.60 -7.69
CA VAL A 378 15.93 12.18 -8.00
C VAL A 378 17.30 11.56 -8.22
N THR A 379 17.67 10.60 -7.38
CA THR A 379 18.93 9.85 -7.48
C THR A 379 18.65 8.35 -7.51
N THR A 380 19.69 7.53 -7.62
CA THR A 380 19.59 6.07 -7.47
C THR A 380 20.39 5.56 -6.28
N GLY A 381 19.91 4.49 -5.67
CA GLY A 381 20.60 3.79 -4.60
C GLY A 381 20.17 2.32 -4.52
N PRO A 382 20.77 1.51 -3.64
CA PRO A 382 20.38 0.13 -3.44
C PRO A 382 18.95 0.01 -2.89
N ALA A 383 18.23 -1.04 -3.24
CA ALA A 383 16.92 -1.32 -2.63
C ALA A 383 17.11 -1.93 -1.23
N LEU A 384 16.86 -1.16 -0.17
CA LEU A 384 16.98 -1.63 1.21
C LEU A 384 15.61 -2.01 1.77
N HIS A 385 14.64 -1.12 1.63
CA HIS A 385 13.29 -1.24 2.18
C HIS A 385 12.20 -1.10 1.12
N TYR A 386 12.52 -1.30 -0.16
CA TYR A 386 11.57 -1.16 -1.27
C TYR A 386 10.22 -1.86 -0.99
N PRO A 387 9.08 -1.17 -1.19
CA PRO A 387 7.78 -1.57 -0.61
C PRO A 387 7.04 -2.60 -1.47
N ASN A 388 7.69 -3.21 -2.45
CA ASN A 388 7.08 -4.24 -3.30
C ASN A 388 8.14 -5.28 -3.68
N PRO A 389 8.32 -6.36 -2.92
CA PRO A 389 9.23 -7.44 -3.25
C PRO A 389 8.73 -8.27 -4.46
N PRO A 390 9.61 -9.00 -5.16
CA PRO A 390 11.06 -9.02 -4.96
C PRO A 390 11.69 -7.68 -5.34
N ASN A 391 12.71 -7.29 -4.59
CA ASN A 391 13.36 -5.99 -4.75
C ASN A 391 14.36 -6.05 -5.92
N PRO A 392 14.44 -5.01 -6.76
CA PRO A 392 15.51 -4.88 -7.74
C PRO A 392 16.84 -4.55 -7.05
N GLU A 393 17.95 -4.55 -7.80
CA GLU A 393 19.27 -4.21 -7.24
C GLU A 393 19.38 -2.73 -6.85
N LYS A 394 18.78 -1.84 -7.64
CA LYS A 394 18.76 -0.39 -7.43
C LYS A 394 17.36 0.19 -7.63
N VAL A 395 17.05 1.27 -6.91
CA VAL A 395 15.79 2.00 -6.93
C VAL A 395 16.04 3.50 -6.96
N LEU A 396 15.01 4.26 -7.31
CA LEU A 396 14.96 5.71 -7.26
C LEU A 396 14.81 6.18 -5.82
N TYR A 397 15.66 7.13 -5.46
CA TYR A 397 15.57 7.91 -4.23
C TYR A 397 15.09 9.31 -4.60
N ILE A 398 14.18 9.87 -3.81
CA ILE A 398 13.72 11.25 -3.99
C ILE A 398 13.97 12.01 -2.68
N ASN A 399 14.71 13.11 -2.76
CA ASN A 399 15.16 13.88 -1.60
C ASN A 399 15.79 12.98 -0.51
N LYS A 400 16.66 12.04 -0.94
CA LYS A 400 17.36 11.04 -0.10
C LYS A 400 16.46 10.00 0.59
N LYS A 401 15.16 9.95 0.29
CA LYS A 401 14.26 8.89 0.76
C LYS A 401 14.18 7.81 -0.32
N GLU A 402 14.24 6.54 0.09
CA GLU A 402 14.05 5.40 -0.82
C GLU A 402 12.59 5.37 -1.28
N ALA A 403 12.36 5.34 -2.60
CA ALA A 403 11.05 5.13 -3.23
C ALA A 403 9.83 5.74 -2.46
N PRO A 404 9.86 7.05 -2.09
CA PRO A 404 8.85 7.63 -1.23
C PRO A 404 7.49 7.74 -1.93
N LEU A 405 6.42 7.71 -1.15
CA LEU A 405 5.10 8.07 -1.65
C LEU A 405 5.04 9.58 -1.91
N LEU A 406 4.84 9.97 -3.17
CA LEU A 406 4.69 11.37 -3.52
C LEU A 406 3.23 11.79 -3.44
N LYS A 407 2.98 12.98 -2.91
CA LYS A 407 1.69 13.67 -3.00
C LYS A 407 1.84 14.91 -3.87
N VAL A 408 1.07 14.98 -4.94
CA VAL A 408 1.14 16.03 -5.95
C VAL A 408 -0.25 16.63 -6.15
N GLU A 409 -0.32 17.93 -6.41
CA GLU A 409 -1.58 18.66 -6.60
C GLU A 409 -1.79 18.99 -8.09
N ARG A 410 -3.00 18.71 -8.62
CA ARG A 410 -3.38 19.07 -10.00
C ARG A 410 -3.28 20.58 -10.21
N GLY A 411 -2.78 21.00 -11.38
CA GLY A 411 -2.56 22.41 -11.70
C GLY A 411 -1.31 23.04 -11.09
N VAL A 412 -0.60 22.32 -10.20
CA VAL A 412 0.67 22.77 -9.63
C VAL A 412 1.82 22.09 -10.38
N PRO A 413 2.70 22.85 -11.07
CA PRO A 413 3.83 22.25 -11.77
C PRO A 413 4.83 21.68 -10.77
N VAL A 414 5.24 20.43 -11.02
CA VAL A 414 6.25 19.70 -10.25
C VAL A 414 7.53 19.65 -11.06
N THR A 415 8.64 20.05 -10.44
CA THR A 415 9.96 19.97 -11.05
C THR A 415 10.74 18.82 -10.42
N PHE A 416 11.28 17.93 -11.25
CA PHE A 416 12.22 16.89 -10.85
C PHE A 416 13.62 17.26 -11.35
N SER A 417 14.60 17.26 -10.45
CA SER A 417 16.03 17.36 -10.79
C SER A 417 16.57 15.93 -10.87
N VAL A 418 16.72 15.40 -12.09
CA VAL A 418 17.11 14.01 -12.33
C VAL A 418 18.63 13.88 -12.34
N GLU A 419 19.14 13.12 -11.36
CA GLU A 419 20.54 12.84 -11.06
C GLU A 419 20.76 11.32 -10.88
N ALA A 420 19.96 10.52 -11.58
CA ALA A 420 19.83 9.07 -11.42
C ALA A 420 20.82 8.24 -12.26
N GLY A 421 21.64 8.87 -13.10
CA GLY A 421 22.51 8.21 -14.08
C GLY A 421 21.93 8.23 -15.50
N HIS A 422 22.77 7.94 -16.49
CA HIS A 422 22.42 7.90 -17.93
C HIS A 422 21.69 6.61 -18.36
N ASP A 423 21.39 5.73 -17.43
CA ASP A 423 20.68 4.47 -17.65
C ASP A 423 19.36 4.44 -16.86
N VAL A 424 18.96 5.58 -16.28
CA VAL A 424 17.76 5.68 -15.44
C VAL A 424 17.00 6.96 -15.78
N PRO A 425 16.38 7.03 -16.97
CA PRO A 425 15.45 8.11 -17.29
C PRO A 425 14.20 8.02 -16.42
N LEU A 426 13.79 9.17 -15.88
CA LEU A 426 12.58 9.28 -15.05
C LEU A 426 11.33 9.42 -15.93
N TYR A 427 10.32 8.62 -15.61
CA TYR A 427 9.00 8.68 -16.24
C TYR A 427 7.91 8.72 -15.18
N ILE A 428 6.85 9.47 -15.47
CA ILE A 428 5.58 9.41 -14.75
C ILE A 428 4.60 8.64 -15.64
N MET A 429 4.10 7.51 -15.16
CA MET A 429 3.35 6.55 -15.98
C MET A 429 2.20 5.89 -15.23
N SER A 430 1.31 5.21 -15.96
CA SER A 430 0.20 4.45 -15.39
C SER A 430 0.58 3.06 -14.87
N ASP A 431 1.69 2.50 -15.34
CA ASP A 431 2.12 1.15 -14.99
C ASP A 431 2.92 1.13 -13.67
N ALA A 432 2.55 0.23 -12.76
CA ALA A 432 3.14 0.13 -11.43
C ALA A 432 4.54 -0.48 -11.41
N VAL A 433 4.93 -1.16 -12.49
CA VAL A 433 6.15 -1.98 -12.58
C VAL A 433 7.25 -1.25 -13.34
N GLY A 434 6.96 -0.41 -14.32
CA GLY A 434 7.97 0.15 -15.23
C GLY A 434 8.64 -0.92 -16.09
N GLY A 435 9.90 -0.68 -16.50
CA GLY A 435 10.70 -1.66 -17.24
C GLY A 435 10.05 -2.13 -18.55
N ASN A 436 9.58 -1.17 -19.36
CA ASN A 436 8.89 -1.35 -20.64
C ASN A 436 7.63 -2.23 -20.55
N ALA A 437 6.47 -1.60 -20.37
CA ALA A 437 5.19 -2.32 -20.26
C ALA A 437 4.83 -3.14 -21.51
N THR A 438 5.24 -2.68 -22.70
CA THR A 438 4.96 -3.38 -23.97
C THR A 438 5.64 -4.74 -24.02
N ALA A 439 6.86 -4.87 -23.46
CA ALA A 439 7.56 -6.15 -23.37
C ALA A 439 6.83 -7.17 -22.47
N ARG A 440 5.97 -6.69 -21.56
CA ARG A 440 5.10 -7.50 -20.69
C ARG A 440 3.69 -7.71 -21.26
N ASN A 441 3.45 -7.30 -22.50
CA ASN A 441 2.12 -7.35 -23.13
C ASN A 441 1.07 -6.50 -22.37
N MET A 442 1.53 -5.39 -21.77
CA MET A 442 0.71 -4.42 -21.03
C MET A 442 0.73 -3.07 -21.76
N SER A 443 -0.36 -2.33 -21.66
CA SER A 443 -0.43 -0.94 -22.13
C SER A 443 -0.11 0.02 -21.00
N GLU A 444 0.63 1.09 -21.30
CA GLU A 444 0.90 2.17 -20.36
C GLU A 444 0.61 3.54 -20.98
N VAL A 445 0.26 4.50 -20.12
CA VAL A 445 0.16 5.92 -20.44
C VAL A 445 1.33 6.62 -19.77
N ILE A 446 2.09 7.39 -20.56
CA ILE A 446 3.16 8.25 -20.04
C ILE A 446 2.59 9.66 -19.85
N TYR A 447 2.56 10.14 -18.61
CA TYR A 447 2.12 11.49 -18.24
C TYR A 447 3.25 12.51 -18.31
N ALA A 448 4.49 12.08 -18.07
CA ALA A 448 5.70 12.90 -18.22
C ALA A 448 6.95 12.02 -18.32
N GLY A 449 8.05 12.62 -18.78
CA GLY A 449 9.31 11.92 -18.99
C GLY A 449 9.49 11.46 -20.43
N ASN A 450 10.75 11.28 -20.80
CA ASN A 450 11.18 10.80 -22.11
C ASN A 450 12.60 10.22 -21.95
N PRO A 451 13.21 9.62 -23.00
CA PRO A 451 14.53 9.00 -22.86
C PRO A 451 15.66 9.98 -22.50
N THR A 452 15.44 11.29 -22.64
CA THR A 452 16.41 12.32 -22.26
C THR A 452 16.24 12.82 -20.82
N ALA A 453 15.20 12.37 -20.10
CA ALA A 453 14.97 12.71 -18.69
C ALA A 453 15.90 11.92 -17.74
N GLU A 454 17.19 11.87 -18.09
CA GLU A 454 18.27 11.19 -17.39
C GLU A 454 19.41 12.20 -17.15
N GLY A 455 20.15 12.07 -16.06
CA GLY A 455 21.15 13.06 -15.67
C GLY A 455 22.03 12.60 -14.52
N VAL A 456 23.08 13.36 -14.22
CA VAL A 456 24.05 13.05 -13.16
C VAL A 456 24.20 14.25 -12.22
N PRO A 457 24.68 14.09 -10.97
CA PRO A 457 24.80 15.22 -10.03
C PRO A 457 25.57 16.43 -10.55
N ALA A 458 26.55 16.23 -11.44
CA ALA A 458 27.32 17.32 -12.05
C ALA A 458 26.53 18.10 -13.12
N THR A 459 25.58 17.44 -13.79
CA THR A 459 24.74 17.99 -14.86
C THR A 459 23.34 17.37 -14.74
N PRO A 460 22.54 17.82 -13.75
CA PRO A 460 21.19 17.31 -13.54
C PRO A 460 20.30 17.66 -14.74
N THR A 461 19.34 16.79 -15.04
CA THR A 461 18.32 17.06 -16.05
C THR A 461 17.01 17.45 -15.39
N GLU A 462 16.46 18.59 -15.79
CA GLU A 462 15.17 19.06 -15.28
C GLU A 462 14.01 18.41 -16.06
N LEU A 463 13.11 17.74 -15.34
CA LEU A 463 11.82 17.29 -15.85
C LEU A 463 10.71 18.06 -15.15
N VAL A 464 9.94 18.85 -15.90
CA VAL A 464 8.75 19.54 -15.38
C VAL A 464 7.50 18.79 -15.81
N TRP A 465 6.68 18.43 -14.83
CA TRP A 465 5.39 17.79 -15.04
C TRP A 465 4.28 18.65 -14.45
N LEU A 466 3.25 18.93 -15.25
CA LEU A 466 2.04 19.61 -14.82
C LEU A 466 0.88 18.61 -14.86
N PRO A 467 0.51 17.98 -13.72
CA PRO A 467 -0.65 17.11 -13.68
C PRO A 467 -1.91 17.93 -13.92
N ASP A 468 -2.66 17.55 -14.94
CA ASP A 468 -3.94 18.15 -15.25
C ASP A 468 -5.11 17.39 -14.59
N ARG A 469 -6.33 17.82 -14.92
CA ARG A 469 -7.58 17.24 -14.43
C ARG A 469 -7.83 15.79 -14.88
N ASN A 470 -7.18 15.36 -15.94
CA ASN A 470 -7.34 14.01 -16.50
C ASN A 470 -6.31 13.03 -15.95
N THR A 471 -5.25 13.52 -15.31
CA THR A 471 -4.32 12.68 -14.54
C THR A 471 -5.10 11.87 -13.49
N PRO A 472 -5.01 10.53 -13.45
CA PRO A 472 -5.65 9.72 -12.41
C PRO A 472 -5.14 10.05 -11.00
N ASP A 473 -5.93 9.75 -9.97
CA ASP A 473 -5.55 9.96 -8.56
C ASP A 473 -4.32 9.14 -8.13
N LEU A 474 -4.01 8.08 -8.87
CA LEU A 474 -2.84 7.25 -8.68
C LEU A 474 -2.10 7.05 -10.00
N VAL A 475 -0.86 7.51 -10.03
CA VAL A 475 0.11 7.21 -11.08
C VAL A 475 1.43 6.77 -10.43
N TYR A 476 2.43 6.42 -11.22
CA TYR A 476 3.70 5.90 -10.73
C TYR A 476 4.86 6.67 -11.34
N TYR A 477 5.94 6.84 -10.57
CA TYR A 477 7.22 7.24 -11.13
C TYR A 477 8.10 6.00 -11.25
N GLN A 478 8.67 5.77 -12.42
CA GLN A 478 9.45 4.58 -12.73
C GLN A 478 10.56 4.91 -13.74
N SER A 479 11.45 3.94 -13.96
CA SER A 479 12.33 3.91 -15.14
C SER A 479 11.68 3.08 -16.24
N LEU A 480 11.96 3.43 -17.49
CA LEU A 480 11.53 2.64 -18.65
C LEU A 480 12.43 1.42 -18.87
N TYR A 481 13.70 1.46 -18.42
CA TYR A 481 14.66 0.39 -18.69
C TYR A 481 14.62 -0.71 -17.63
N ASP A 482 14.66 -0.34 -16.36
CA ASP A 482 14.64 -1.29 -15.25
C ASP A 482 13.27 -1.27 -14.55
N PRO A 483 12.67 -2.44 -14.28
CA PRO A 483 11.41 -2.52 -13.55
C PRO A 483 11.61 -2.27 -12.05
N LYS A 484 10.53 -1.80 -11.41
CA LYS A 484 10.37 -1.62 -9.95
C LYS A 484 11.36 -0.62 -9.34
N MET A 485 11.78 0.38 -10.11
CA MET A 485 12.72 1.37 -9.62
C MET A 485 12.07 2.43 -8.73
N GLY A 486 10.84 2.85 -9.00
CA GLY A 486 10.14 3.85 -8.21
C GLY A 486 8.84 3.33 -7.60
N TRP A 487 7.96 4.27 -7.23
CA TRP A 487 6.75 3.98 -6.47
C TRP A 487 5.58 4.87 -6.91
N LYS A 488 4.62 5.06 -6.02
CA LYS A 488 3.33 5.71 -6.25
C LYS A 488 3.43 7.24 -6.15
N ILE A 489 2.61 7.90 -6.95
CA ILE A 489 2.23 9.31 -6.82
C ILE A 489 0.73 9.37 -6.57
N GLN A 490 0.36 9.91 -5.41
CA GLN A 490 -1.01 10.32 -5.11
C GLN A 490 -1.24 11.71 -5.68
N VAL A 491 -2.07 11.78 -6.71
CA VAL A 491 -2.50 13.03 -7.32
C VAL A 491 -3.79 13.45 -6.65
N VAL A 492 -3.79 14.63 -6.05
CA VAL A 492 -4.97 15.22 -5.41
C VAL A 492 -5.38 16.49 -6.14
N ASP A 493 -6.64 16.88 -5.98
CA ASP A 493 -7.11 18.14 -6.55
C ASP A 493 -6.41 19.32 -5.88
N GLY A 494 -5.92 20.26 -6.71
CA GLY A 494 -5.43 21.55 -6.26
C GLY A 494 -6.58 22.55 -6.08
N GLY A 495 -6.26 23.81 -5.81
CA GLY A 495 -7.26 24.87 -5.88
C GLY A 495 -7.78 25.03 -7.31
N LEU A 496 -9.06 25.41 -7.48
CA LEU A 496 -9.61 25.68 -8.82
C LEU A 496 -8.78 26.73 -9.58
N SER A 497 -8.21 27.71 -8.87
CA SER A 497 -7.29 28.70 -9.45
C SER A 497 -5.96 28.13 -9.97
N ASP A 498 -5.50 27.01 -9.43
CA ASP A 498 -4.30 26.33 -9.92
C ASP A 498 -4.64 25.40 -11.10
N MET A 499 -5.81 24.75 -11.06
CA MET A 499 -6.26 23.81 -12.09
C MET A 499 -6.75 24.48 -13.37
N TYR A 500 -7.25 25.71 -13.30
CA TYR A 500 -7.81 26.44 -14.44
C TYR A 500 -6.99 27.68 -14.77
N ASN A 501 -6.63 27.85 -16.04
CA ASN A 501 -5.76 28.95 -16.48
C ASN A 501 -6.50 30.29 -16.65
N ASN A 502 -7.83 30.26 -16.72
CA ASN A 502 -8.66 31.46 -16.78
C ASN A 502 -9.77 31.41 -15.72
N SER A 503 -10.12 32.58 -15.21
CA SER A 503 -11.27 32.76 -14.33
C SER A 503 -11.91 34.14 -14.47
N VAL A 504 -13.17 34.23 -14.07
CA VAL A 504 -13.93 35.49 -13.98
C VAL A 504 -14.92 35.42 -12.83
N LEU A 505 -15.09 36.53 -12.12
CA LEU A 505 -16.12 36.69 -11.11
C LEU A 505 -17.44 37.11 -11.77
N LEU A 506 -18.52 36.41 -11.42
CA LEU A 506 -19.88 36.65 -11.90
C LEU A 506 -20.79 37.01 -10.73
N ASP A 507 -21.95 37.61 -11.04
CA ASP A 507 -23.03 37.94 -10.10
C ASP A 507 -22.55 38.65 -8.82
N ASP A 508 -21.92 39.82 -8.97
CA ASP A 508 -21.35 40.58 -7.85
C ASP A 508 -20.42 39.75 -6.94
N GLN A 509 -19.57 38.92 -7.56
CA GLN A 509 -18.61 38.02 -6.89
C GLN A 509 -19.26 36.89 -6.09
N GLN A 510 -20.48 36.47 -6.47
CA GLN A 510 -21.15 35.33 -5.85
C GLN A 510 -20.82 34.00 -6.51
N VAL A 511 -20.28 34.04 -7.73
CA VAL A 511 -19.83 32.85 -8.45
C VAL A 511 -18.49 33.14 -9.11
N THR A 512 -17.51 32.26 -8.91
CA THR A 512 -16.28 32.27 -9.69
C THR A 512 -16.40 31.22 -10.80
N PHE A 513 -16.30 31.68 -12.05
CA PHE A 513 -16.32 30.83 -13.22
C PHE A 513 -14.89 30.62 -13.73
N PHE A 514 -14.51 29.38 -13.96
CA PHE A 514 -13.17 28.98 -14.39
C PHE A 514 -13.23 28.20 -15.69
N TRP A 515 -12.22 28.38 -16.55
CA TRP A 515 -12.10 27.57 -17.75
C TRP A 515 -10.65 27.38 -18.19
N THR A 516 -10.41 26.26 -18.89
CA THR A 516 -9.16 25.96 -19.59
C THR A 516 -9.46 25.33 -20.94
N LEU A 517 -8.85 25.86 -22.00
CA LEU A 517 -8.87 25.25 -23.32
C LEU A 517 -7.82 24.13 -23.41
N SER A 518 -8.20 22.96 -23.91
CA SER A 518 -7.31 21.82 -24.12
C SER A 518 -7.62 21.14 -25.45
N GLY A 519 -6.77 21.38 -26.46
CA GLY A 519 -6.99 20.90 -27.83
C GLY A 519 -8.35 21.32 -28.36
N ASP A 520 -9.18 20.33 -28.72
CA ASP A 520 -10.54 20.51 -29.24
C ASP A 520 -11.62 20.49 -28.13
N SER A 521 -11.25 20.73 -26.87
CA SER A 521 -12.16 20.69 -25.73
C SER A 521 -11.97 21.88 -24.79
N ILE A 522 -13.00 22.13 -23.98
CA ILE A 522 -12.97 23.11 -22.89
C ILE A 522 -13.33 22.41 -21.58
N ASN A 523 -12.51 22.66 -20.56
CA ASN A 523 -12.77 22.28 -19.18
C ASN A 523 -13.38 23.47 -18.47
N ILE A 524 -14.47 23.26 -17.76
CA ILE A 524 -15.23 24.31 -17.08
C ILE A 524 -15.40 23.92 -15.61
N ALA A 525 -15.23 24.91 -14.73
CA ALA A 525 -15.70 24.84 -13.35
C ALA A 525 -16.47 26.10 -12.97
N ALA A 526 -17.42 25.94 -12.04
CA ALA A 526 -18.07 27.06 -11.38
C ALA A 526 -18.09 26.79 -9.87
N HIS A 527 -17.67 27.78 -9.10
CA HIS A 527 -17.66 27.76 -7.64
C HIS A 527 -18.61 28.83 -7.12
N GLY A 528 -19.56 28.45 -6.28
CA GLY A 528 -20.40 29.40 -5.57
C GLY A 528 -19.66 29.95 -4.36
N GLU A 529 -19.52 31.26 -4.28
CA GLU A 529 -18.90 31.94 -3.13
C GLU A 529 -19.88 32.09 -1.95
N LYS A 530 -21.09 31.54 -2.10
CA LYS A 530 -22.17 31.53 -1.09
C LYS A 530 -22.95 30.23 -1.10
N LYS A 531 -23.56 29.94 0.04
CA LYS A 531 -24.42 28.76 0.19
C LYS A 531 -25.57 28.80 -0.81
N SER A 532 -25.74 27.73 -1.57
CA SER A 532 -26.70 27.64 -2.67
C SER A 532 -27.17 26.19 -2.85
N GLY A 533 -28.38 26.00 -3.37
CA GLY A 533 -28.88 24.65 -3.71
C GLY A 533 -28.41 24.16 -5.09
N TYR A 534 -28.09 25.11 -5.97
CA TYR A 534 -27.57 24.85 -7.32
C TYR A 534 -26.80 26.08 -7.82
N ILE A 535 -25.99 25.89 -8.86
CA ILE A 535 -25.41 26.98 -9.66
C ILE A 535 -25.77 26.72 -11.11
N ALA A 536 -26.15 27.78 -11.83
CA ALA A 536 -26.39 27.75 -13.26
C ALA A 536 -25.45 28.73 -13.96
N ILE A 537 -24.72 28.27 -14.97
CA ILE A 537 -23.89 29.12 -15.83
C ILE A 537 -24.46 29.11 -17.25
N GLY A 538 -24.87 30.29 -17.72
CA GLY A 538 -25.41 30.51 -19.06
C GLY A 538 -24.37 31.05 -20.04
N PHE A 539 -24.35 30.54 -21.27
CA PHE A 539 -23.56 31.04 -22.39
C PHE A 539 -24.48 31.69 -23.43
N GLY A 540 -24.47 33.03 -23.47
CA GLY A 540 -25.27 33.82 -24.41
C GLY A 540 -25.30 35.30 -24.04
N GLY A 541 -25.78 36.15 -24.95
CA GLY A 541 -25.90 37.60 -24.73
C GLY A 541 -27.12 38.02 -23.89
N ALA A 542 -28.06 37.11 -23.66
CA ALA A 542 -29.28 37.32 -22.88
C ALA A 542 -29.78 35.98 -22.33
N MET A 543 -30.79 36.00 -21.44
CA MET A 543 -31.35 34.79 -20.81
C MET A 543 -32.10 33.87 -21.79
N GLY A 544 -32.68 34.40 -22.87
CA GLY A 544 -33.40 33.61 -23.87
C GLY A 544 -32.55 33.30 -25.09
N ASN A 545 -32.81 32.15 -25.70
CA ASN A 545 -32.03 31.52 -26.77
C ASN A 545 -30.57 31.27 -26.39
N ASN A 546 -30.36 30.69 -25.22
CA ASN A 546 -29.02 30.39 -24.71
C ASN A 546 -28.93 28.98 -24.13
N TYR A 547 -27.69 28.62 -23.84
CA TYR A 547 -27.38 27.41 -23.13
C TYR A 547 -27.05 27.68 -21.69
N ALA A 548 -27.48 26.79 -20.81
CA ALA A 548 -27.10 26.80 -19.42
C ALA A 548 -26.60 25.44 -18.97
N TYR A 549 -25.62 25.46 -18.07
CA TYR A 549 -25.15 24.28 -17.35
C TYR A 549 -25.50 24.46 -15.90
N VAL A 550 -26.16 23.47 -15.33
CA VAL A 550 -26.65 23.52 -13.96
C VAL A 550 -26.00 22.40 -13.16
N GLY A 551 -25.35 22.76 -12.07
CA GLY A 551 -24.82 21.83 -11.08
C GLY A 551 -25.58 21.93 -9.76
N TRP A 552 -25.96 20.78 -9.20
CA TRP A 552 -26.63 20.70 -7.90
C TRP A 552 -26.30 19.39 -7.19
N VAL A 553 -26.59 19.31 -5.90
CA VAL A 553 -26.49 18.09 -5.09
C VAL A 553 -27.89 17.69 -4.65
N ASP A 554 -28.25 16.41 -4.80
CA ASP A 554 -29.55 15.90 -4.40
C ASP A 554 -29.62 15.52 -2.90
N GLY A 555 -30.77 15.02 -2.45
CA GLY A 555 -30.98 14.65 -1.05
C GLY A 555 -30.17 13.43 -0.56
N ASN A 556 -29.44 12.75 -1.44
CA ASN A 556 -28.55 11.63 -1.11
C ASN A 556 -27.07 12.02 -1.19
N ASP A 557 -26.75 13.32 -1.17
CA ASP A 557 -25.41 13.87 -1.36
C ASP A 557 -24.77 13.50 -2.72
N MET A 558 -25.58 13.12 -3.72
CA MET A 558 -25.10 12.84 -5.06
C MET A 558 -25.14 14.10 -5.92
N GLY A 559 -23.98 14.46 -6.48
CA GLY A 559 -23.84 15.61 -7.36
C GLY A 559 -24.28 15.33 -8.80
N HIS A 560 -24.93 16.31 -9.41
CA HIS A 560 -25.43 16.28 -10.78
C HIS A 560 -24.92 17.48 -11.58
N VAL A 561 -24.67 17.28 -12.87
CA VAL A 561 -24.33 18.35 -13.82
C VAL A 561 -25.03 18.10 -15.14
N ASN A 562 -26.04 18.92 -15.46
CA ASN A 562 -26.83 18.77 -16.69
C ASN A 562 -26.78 20.05 -17.53
N SER A 563 -26.98 19.87 -18.83
CA SER A 563 -27.08 20.95 -19.81
C SER A 563 -28.54 21.25 -20.13
N TYR A 564 -28.86 22.51 -20.39
CA TYR A 564 -30.20 23.00 -20.69
C TYR A 564 -30.15 24.03 -21.83
N TRP A 565 -31.18 24.03 -22.67
CA TRP A 565 -31.50 25.08 -23.61
C TRP A 565 -32.61 25.96 -23.02
N ILE A 566 -32.43 27.27 -23.08
CA ILE A 566 -33.39 28.24 -22.57
C ILE A 566 -33.89 29.09 -23.75
N ASP A 567 -35.18 29.05 -24.07
CA ASP A 567 -35.79 29.82 -25.18
C ASP A 567 -36.68 31.00 -24.71
N GLY A 568 -36.80 31.20 -23.40
CA GLY A 568 -37.65 32.21 -22.77
C GLY A 568 -37.18 32.62 -21.38
N LYS A 569 -38.07 33.20 -20.57
CA LYS A 569 -37.74 33.75 -19.23
C LYS A 569 -38.46 33.07 -18.07
N ASP A 570 -39.39 32.16 -18.37
CA ASP A 570 -40.11 31.38 -17.37
C ASP A 570 -39.54 29.96 -17.25
N GLY A 571 -39.94 29.24 -16.20
CA GLY A 571 -39.46 27.88 -15.97
C GLY A 571 -39.89 26.87 -17.04
N MET A 572 -40.98 27.15 -17.77
CA MET A 572 -41.46 26.29 -18.87
C MET A 572 -40.57 26.38 -20.11
N SER A 573 -39.77 27.44 -20.19
CA SER A 573 -38.84 27.72 -21.28
C SER A 573 -37.46 27.08 -21.08
N VAL A 574 -37.30 26.21 -20.06
CA VAL A 574 -36.04 25.53 -19.74
C VAL A 574 -36.16 24.06 -20.15
N HIS A 575 -35.35 23.66 -21.12
CA HIS A 575 -35.40 22.34 -21.73
C HIS A 575 -34.08 21.62 -21.53
N GLU A 576 -34.12 20.45 -20.87
CA GLU A 576 -32.91 19.65 -20.68
C GLU A 576 -32.36 19.16 -22.03
N THR A 577 -31.05 19.34 -22.21
CA THR A 577 -30.31 18.87 -23.37
C THR A 577 -29.35 17.76 -22.96
N HIS A 578 -28.99 16.92 -23.94
CA HIS A 578 -28.10 15.78 -23.72
C HIS A 578 -26.79 16.00 -24.47
N GLU A 579 -25.95 16.91 -23.97
CA GLU A 579 -24.61 17.12 -24.49
C GLU A 579 -23.66 16.00 -24.07
N ASN A 580 -22.59 15.79 -24.85
CA ASN A 580 -21.53 14.84 -24.54
C ASN A 580 -20.56 15.44 -23.50
N LEU A 581 -21.09 15.66 -22.29
CA LEU A 581 -20.31 16.13 -21.15
C LEU A 581 -19.57 14.96 -20.50
N THR A 582 -18.25 15.09 -20.38
CA THR A 582 -17.39 14.14 -19.68
C THR A 582 -16.85 14.73 -18.39
N TYR A 583 -16.33 13.88 -17.49
CA TYR A 583 -15.75 14.29 -16.21
C TYR A 583 -16.65 15.18 -15.33
N LYS A 584 -17.96 14.96 -15.41
CA LYS A 584 -18.97 15.67 -14.63
C LYS A 584 -18.77 15.40 -13.15
N ARG A 585 -18.62 16.46 -12.35
CA ARG A 585 -18.57 16.41 -10.90
C ARG A 585 -19.36 17.59 -10.34
N CYS A 586 -20.15 17.34 -9.32
CA CYS A 586 -20.74 18.40 -8.52
C CYS A 586 -20.62 18.02 -7.04
N LEU A 587 -20.26 18.96 -6.20
CA LEU A 587 -20.07 18.74 -4.76
C LEU A 587 -20.48 19.98 -3.99
N SER A 588 -20.89 19.78 -2.74
CA SER A 588 -21.29 20.85 -1.82
C SER A 588 -20.26 20.95 -0.69
N GLU A 589 -19.42 21.97 -0.73
CA GLU A 589 -18.43 22.26 0.31
C GLU A 589 -18.97 23.35 1.24
N ASN A 590 -19.22 23.00 2.50
CA ASN A 590 -19.82 23.93 3.49
C ASN A 590 -21.14 24.58 3.01
N GLY A 591 -21.89 23.91 2.13
CA GLY A 591 -23.13 24.39 1.52
C GLY A 591 -22.94 25.22 0.25
N MET A 592 -21.70 25.44 -0.19
CA MET A 592 -21.35 26.09 -1.45
C MET A 592 -21.21 25.03 -2.54
N ILE A 593 -21.88 25.24 -3.68
CA ILE A 593 -21.82 24.29 -4.78
C ILE A 593 -20.57 24.55 -5.62
N ILE A 594 -19.88 23.47 -5.98
CA ILE A 594 -18.83 23.45 -6.99
C ILE A 594 -19.28 22.44 -8.03
N PHE A 595 -19.34 22.84 -9.29
CA PHE A 595 -19.49 21.88 -10.38
C PHE A 595 -18.42 22.05 -11.42
N GLU A 596 -18.09 20.94 -12.07
CA GLU A 596 -17.04 20.84 -13.07
C GLU A 596 -17.43 19.85 -14.16
N PHE A 597 -17.04 20.13 -15.40
CA PHE A 597 -17.22 19.22 -16.53
C PHE A 597 -16.28 19.57 -17.68
N THR A 598 -16.10 18.63 -18.60
CA THR A 598 -15.42 18.83 -19.88
C THR A 598 -16.41 18.65 -21.02
N ARG A 599 -16.29 19.48 -22.06
CA ARG A 599 -17.04 19.30 -23.30
C ARG A 599 -16.18 19.59 -24.54
N PRO A 600 -16.47 18.95 -25.69
CA PRO A 600 -15.86 19.32 -26.96
C PRO A 600 -16.20 20.77 -27.35
N LEU A 601 -15.25 21.47 -27.99
CA LEU A 601 -15.48 22.78 -28.62
C LEU A 601 -16.39 22.64 -29.83
N THR A 602 -16.24 21.56 -30.60
CA THR A 602 -17.06 21.21 -31.77
C THR A 602 -17.93 19.99 -31.45
N PRO A 603 -19.20 20.19 -31.05
CA PRO A 603 -20.10 19.07 -30.79
C PRO A 603 -20.38 18.31 -32.10
N SER A 604 -20.52 16.98 -32.03
CA SER A 604 -20.77 16.08 -33.18
C SER A 604 -22.17 16.21 -33.79
N CYS A 605 -22.91 17.27 -33.48
CA CYS A 605 -24.27 17.48 -33.91
C CYS A 605 -24.33 18.45 -35.12
N SER A 606 -25.21 18.17 -36.07
CA SER A 606 -25.41 18.98 -37.28
C SER A 606 -26.85 19.51 -37.37
N GLY A 607 -27.02 20.81 -37.58
CA GLY A 607 -28.31 21.41 -37.95
C GLY A 607 -29.30 21.68 -36.82
N ARG A 608 -28.94 21.41 -35.55
CA ARG A 608 -29.76 21.79 -34.38
C ARG A 608 -29.23 23.07 -33.74
N VAL A 609 -30.11 23.83 -33.09
CA VAL A 609 -29.70 25.05 -32.33
C VAL A 609 -28.67 24.68 -31.26
N GLU A 610 -28.74 23.44 -30.81
CA GLU A 610 -27.83 22.83 -29.85
C GLU A 610 -26.33 22.84 -30.24
N CYS A 611 -26.05 23.00 -31.52
CA CYS A 611 -24.70 22.92 -32.07
C CYS A 611 -24.00 24.27 -32.20
N LYS A 612 -24.64 25.37 -31.77
CA LYS A 612 -24.16 26.77 -31.90
C LYS A 612 -23.74 27.41 -30.57
N ASN A 613 -23.34 26.59 -29.59
CA ASN A 613 -23.27 26.97 -28.18
C ASN A 613 -22.05 27.83 -27.80
N ILE A 614 -20.86 27.53 -28.32
CA ILE A 614 -19.62 28.30 -28.08
C ILE A 614 -18.81 28.35 -29.38
N ASP A 615 -18.55 29.54 -29.90
CA ASP A 615 -17.66 29.77 -31.06
C ASP A 615 -16.25 30.14 -30.56
N PRO A 616 -15.22 29.31 -30.81
CA PRO A 616 -13.84 29.58 -30.38
C PRO A 616 -13.25 30.88 -30.94
N SER A 617 -13.83 31.42 -32.02
CA SER A 617 -13.36 32.64 -32.67
C SER A 617 -13.90 33.93 -32.06
N THR A 618 -14.86 33.84 -31.13
CA THR A 618 -15.45 34.99 -30.45
C THR A 618 -14.86 35.15 -29.04
N PRO A 619 -14.20 36.27 -28.71
CA PRO A 619 -13.70 36.50 -27.35
C PRO A 619 -14.84 36.48 -26.32
N LEU A 620 -14.63 35.81 -25.19
CA LEU A 620 -15.50 35.94 -24.01
C LEU A 620 -15.34 37.36 -23.46
N ASN A 621 -16.14 38.30 -23.95
CA ASN A 621 -16.14 39.67 -23.48
C ASN A 621 -16.79 39.75 -22.09
N GLN A 622 -16.13 40.43 -21.16
CA GLN A 622 -16.72 40.76 -19.85
C GLN A 622 -18.05 41.50 -20.04
N PRO A 623 -19.07 41.26 -19.19
CA PRO A 623 -20.29 42.04 -19.22
C PRO A 623 -19.94 43.51 -18.93
N GLY A 624 -20.12 44.36 -19.94
CA GLY A 624 -20.00 45.80 -19.80
C GLY A 624 -20.97 46.29 -18.73
N ASN A 625 -20.46 47.16 -17.85
CA ASN A 625 -21.19 47.80 -16.76
C ASN A 625 -22.60 48.26 -17.22
N PRO A 626 -23.71 47.72 -16.69
CA PRO A 626 -25.04 48.12 -17.11
C PRO A 626 -25.35 49.49 -16.51
N THR A 627 -25.05 50.54 -17.28
CA THR A 627 -25.68 51.84 -17.03
C THR A 627 -27.19 51.70 -17.25
N HIS A 628 -27.93 51.94 -16.16
CA HIS A 628 -29.39 51.98 -16.05
C HIS A 628 -30.17 50.65 -16.13
N GLY A 629 -30.43 50.08 -14.95
CA GLY A 629 -31.58 49.22 -14.69
C GLY A 629 -31.23 47.93 -13.93
N ARG A 630 -31.30 47.95 -12.59
CA ARG A 630 -31.13 46.74 -11.75
C ARG A 630 -32.17 45.67 -12.10
N PRO A 631 -31.79 44.41 -12.39
CA PRO A 631 -32.64 43.26 -12.12
C PRO A 631 -32.50 42.87 -10.64
N ARG A 632 -33.62 42.67 -9.94
CA ARG A 632 -33.60 42.11 -8.56
C ARG A 632 -33.43 40.58 -8.64
N PRO A 633 -32.77 39.94 -7.67
CA PRO A 633 -32.81 38.49 -7.51
C PRO A 633 -34.25 38.06 -7.14
N TRP A 634 -34.75 37.02 -7.80
CA TRP A 634 -36.06 36.43 -7.52
C TRP A 634 -35.91 35.38 -6.43
N ALA A 635 -36.56 35.61 -5.29
CA ALA A 635 -36.90 34.55 -4.33
C ALA A 635 -38.23 33.90 -4.80
N PRO A 636 -38.41 32.58 -4.66
CA PRO A 636 -39.68 31.94 -4.97
C PRO A 636 -40.77 32.42 -4.00
N ASP A 637 -41.92 32.80 -4.54
CA ASP A 637 -43.15 33.13 -3.80
C ASP A 637 -43.75 31.81 -3.27
N PRO A 638 -44.14 31.66 -1.98
CA PRO A 638 -44.55 30.38 -1.42
C PRO A 638 -45.97 29.92 -1.78
N ASN A 639 -46.57 30.42 -2.87
CA ASN A 639 -47.85 29.92 -3.38
C ASN A 639 -47.86 29.94 -4.92
N GLY A 640 -47.46 28.82 -5.52
CA GLY A 640 -47.54 28.59 -6.97
C GLY A 640 -46.55 27.55 -7.43
#